data_AF-A0A1Y3NJZ4-F1
#
_entry.id   AF-A0A1Y3NJZ4-F1
#
_cell.length_a   1.000
_cell.length_b   1.000
_cell.length_c   1.000
_cell.angle_alpha   90.00
_cell.angle_beta   90.00
_cell.angle_gamma   90.00
#
_symmetry.space_group_name_H-M   'P 1'
#
loop_
_entity.id
_entity.type
_entity.pdbx_description
1 polymer ?
#
loop_
_entity_poly.entity_id
_entity_poly.type
_entity_poly.pdbx_seq_one_letter_code
_entity_poly.pdbx_strand_id
1 'polypeptide(L)'
;MPIILNSYTSKIYIENTEIRDIISIFCDESVYSFSNVTFKDINTNSGEMISIVYNPVTFDKCHFNNIMCNGASDSSTLIEFISSDNGNSIDISNTIIENCKSNENLIKISGVNPKVNLSNININNIITYGPVINDMSSNSVINISDSNVNNNEKINKFKCGLIVNNKNTEINVNNSSFKNNKSKNSGDINSLNLNIYSSVFEYNHAVNGGVLYFKKSITNKNNNLIKLQNSIFSYNNVDYFGGVIYSNLENLNIVDIKNTTFKENYAYSGGGFYINNENNVNYKLFQANNSNIIYIDNKSESHGNDYATDPFKILSLNNNIEKINIKSGESYSLKFNVIDEYGQIVKDISKYYSDIILKISEDENENLENKKLTGNVCYFSRGICELKDFKIYTTVPSSLKLKFSVEIDNNFIKIDNNNIIVDIDDCSDHQIKMYDKNKFYSCENPLCSNDCPIANKTAECVKGEGNYYNKMLLNKCQCVSGWTGDKLIIFSEMIYFLLHRNSGIIRDPGLMKCELALLGLLFYFISNAFNIFSNYSNCFLNVFFKHTGILLLYSIFLCFIGTGCELGLNINAIQSSYIPQISGYAFQDSRGTELTHKTGLILENENGDNYLNEKSSKNEFGINNSTFSKSAMSKNSMYDNKEDNKTYLKKISKSIINVHSLITEIAIVYSLVVISLIMLIIFFGIKKPKKKTELDDELIEIENDRYEQEIKLIWNYSYVFKCTKYISYCTLIWIAIGPLFNIASFVAIYKQRNSMIYYFNSTQYEQCFVHKSFTCNCKKKTIEGEEETVKNYINIYKYCNKIFVFSDGHLRYINKQKKNLMKFII
;
A
#
# COMPACT_ATOMS: atom_id res chain seq x y z
N MET A 1 -11.39 -23.03 -67.23
CA MET A 1 -10.10 -22.75 -66.59
C MET A 1 -9.40 -23.98 -66.00
N PRO A 2 -10.07 -24.96 -65.33
CA PRO A 2 -9.39 -26.13 -64.73
C PRO A 2 -8.56 -26.96 -65.73
N ILE A 3 -8.94 -26.96 -67.00
CA ILE A 3 -8.28 -27.73 -68.07
C ILE A 3 -6.93 -27.09 -68.50
N ILE A 4 -6.70 -25.79 -68.25
CA ILE A 4 -5.48 -25.08 -68.66
C ILE A 4 -4.39 -25.13 -67.56
N LEU A 5 -4.77 -25.43 -66.32
CA LEU A 5 -3.93 -25.27 -65.12
C LEU A 5 -3.38 -26.58 -64.56
N ASN A 6 -3.38 -27.64 -65.37
CA ASN A 6 -2.88 -28.97 -64.95
C ASN A 6 -1.78 -29.49 -65.89
N SER A 7 -1.13 -28.60 -66.65
CA SER A 7 0.01 -28.97 -67.48
C SER A 7 1.28 -28.79 -66.66
N TYR A 8 1.82 -29.90 -66.15
CA TYR A 8 3.16 -29.93 -65.59
C TYR A 8 4.13 -29.19 -66.53
N THR A 9 4.93 -28.26 -65.98
CA THR A 9 5.99 -27.48 -66.68
C THR A 9 5.56 -26.33 -67.60
N SER A 10 4.28 -25.94 -67.62
CA SER A 10 3.88 -24.79 -68.45
C SER A 10 4.34 -23.45 -67.89
N LYS A 11 4.44 -22.46 -68.78
CA LYS A 11 4.60 -21.04 -68.42
C LYS A 11 3.27 -20.32 -68.65
N ILE A 12 2.68 -19.84 -67.57
CA ILE A 12 1.35 -19.24 -67.57
C ILE A 12 1.48 -17.76 -67.19
N TYR A 13 1.03 -16.89 -68.09
CA TYR A 13 1.02 -15.44 -67.90
C TYR A 13 -0.44 -14.97 -67.82
N ILE A 14 -0.79 -14.28 -66.74
CA ILE A 14 -2.12 -13.73 -66.51
C ILE A 14 -1.96 -12.23 -66.33
N GLU A 15 -2.53 -11.45 -67.25
CA GLU A 15 -2.34 -10.01 -67.30
C GLU A 15 -3.68 -9.27 -67.38
N ASN A 16 -3.77 -8.09 -66.75
CA ASN A 16 -4.90 -7.17 -66.87
C ASN A 16 -6.27 -7.83 -66.62
N THR A 17 -6.32 -8.74 -65.64
CA THR A 17 -7.46 -9.63 -65.41
C THR A 17 -8.03 -9.42 -64.02
N GLU A 18 -9.35 -9.54 -63.89
CA GLU A 18 -10.02 -9.62 -62.60
C GLU A 18 -10.57 -11.03 -62.37
N ILE A 19 -10.30 -11.59 -61.20
CA ILE A 19 -10.70 -12.93 -60.77
C ILE A 19 -11.57 -12.81 -59.52
N ARG A 20 -12.79 -13.34 -59.57
CA ARG A 20 -13.78 -13.34 -58.49
C ARG A 20 -14.49 -14.69 -58.33
N ASP A 21 -15.09 -14.93 -57.18
CA ASP A 21 -16.06 -16.02 -56.93
C ASP A 21 -15.58 -17.44 -57.29
N ILE A 22 -14.32 -17.70 -57.01
CA ILE A 22 -13.61 -18.94 -57.33
C ILE A 22 -13.38 -19.77 -56.07
N ILE A 23 -13.35 -21.10 -56.23
CA ILE A 23 -13.21 -22.05 -55.12
C ILE A 23 -11.74 -22.48 -54.94
N SER A 24 -10.98 -22.67 -56.02
CA SER A 24 -9.52 -22.80 -56.03
C SER A 24 -9.01 -22.56 -57.45
N ILE A 25 -7.76 -22.11 -57.63
CA ILE A 25 -7.30 -21.71 -58.98
C ILE A 25 -6.00 -22.38 -59.41
N PHE A 26 -4.94 -22.32 -58.61
CA PHE A 26 -3.59 -22.60 -59.11
C PHE A 26 -2.90 -23.60 -58.20
N CYS A 27 -2.64 -24.80 -58.73
CA CYS A 27 -1.95 -25.86 -58.00
C CYS A 27 -1.25 -26.78 -59.01
N ASP A 28 0.00 -26.47 -59.35
CA ASP A 28 0.84 -27.30 -60.21
C ASP A 28 2.32 -26.86 -60.17
N GLU A 29 3.15 -27.62 -60.89
CA GLU A 29 4.57 -27.35 -61.14
C GLU A 29 4.76 -26.43 -62.37
N SER A 30 3.90 -25.42 -62.54
CA SER A 30 4.01 -24.42 -63.61
C SER A 30 4.72 -23.15 -63.13
N VAL A 31 5.30 -22.41 -64.08
CA VAL A 31 5.81 -21.06 -63.85
C VAL A 31 4.67 -20.06 -64.04
N TYR A 32 4.37 -19.28 -63.00
CA TYR A 32 3.31 -18.28 -63.05
C TYR A 32 3.85 -16.84 -63.04
N SER A 33 3.21 -16.01 -63.84
CA SER A 33 3.38 -14.56 -63.79
C SER A 33 2.02 -13.86 -63.82
N PHE A 34 1.77 -13.08 -62.78
CA PHE A 34 0.57 -12.24 -62.64
C PHE A 34 0.98 -10.77 -62.75
N SER A 35 0.41 -10.06 -63.73
CA SER A 35 0.69 -8.63 -63.94
C SER A 35 -0.60 -7.82 -64.04
N ASN A 36 -0.79 -6.82 -63.18
CA ASN A 36 -2.01 -6.02 -63.14
C ASN A 36 -3.28 -6.88 -62.96
N VAL A 37 -3.25 -7.82 -62.01
CA VAL A 37 -4.34 -8.76 -61.72
C VAL A 37 -5.04 -8.40 -60.42
N THR A 38 -6.37 -8.40 -60.43
CA THR A 38 -7.20 -8.20 -59.23
C THR A 38 -7.85 -9.52 -58.82
N PHE A 39 -7.60 -9.95 -57.59
CA PHE A 39 -8.27 -11.06 -56.92
C PHE A 39 -9.24 -10.51 -55.89
N LYS A 40 -10.54 -10.70 -56.09
CA LYS A 40 -11.55 -9.99 -55.29
C LYS A 40 -12.74 -10.86 -54.92
N ASP A 41 -13.21 -10.72 -53.68
CA ASP A 41 -14.43 -11.36 -53.15
C ASP A 41 -14.36 -12.90 -53.30
N ILE A 42 -13.26 -13.49 -52.85
CA ILE A 42 -12.99 -14.93 -53.00
C ILE A 42 -13.17 -15.60 -51.65
N ASN A 43 -14.02 -16.63 -51.60
CA ASN A 43 -14.16 -17.49 -50.44
C ASN A 43 -13.78 -18.92 -50.83
N THR A 44 -12.60 -19.34 -50.38
CA THR A 44 -12.10 -20.69 -50.64
C THR A 44 -12.22 -21.56 -49.39
N ASN A 45 -12.72 -22.78 -49.59
CA ASN A 45 -12.67 -23.85 -48.60
C ASN A 45 -11.54 -24.86 -48.92
N SER A 46 -10.73 -24.62 -49.95
CA SER A 46 -9.52 -25.42 -50.23
C SER A 46 -8.45 -25.15 -49.17
N GLY A 47 -7.39 -25.97 -49.17
CA GLY A 47 -6.16 -25.64 -48.44
C GLY A 47 -5.62 -24.33 -48.98
N GLU A 48 -5.06 -24.35 -50.18
CA GLU A 48 -4.37 -23.21 -50.74
C GLU A 48 -5.20 -22.56 -51.85
N MET A 49 -5.21 -21.22 -51.93
CA MET A 49 -5.79 -20.51 -53.07
C MET A 49 -4.84 -20.53 -54.28
N ILE A 50 -3.56 -20.25 -54.02
CA ILE A 50 -2.45 -20.31 -54.98
C ILE A 50 -1.36 -21.18 -54.36
N SER A 51 -1.08 -22.34 -54.94
CA SER A 51 0.04 -23.21 -54.56
C SER A 51 0.99 -23.37 -55.73
N ILE A 52 2.26 -22.96 -55.54
CA ILE A 52 3.31 -23.07 -56.55
C ILE A 52 4.42 -23.97 -56.01
N VAL A 53 4.76 -25.00 -56.79
CA VAL A 53 5.72 -26.02 -56.40
C VAL A 53 6.91 -26.04 -57.38
N TYR A 54 8.12 -25.96 -56.83
CA TYR A 54 9.43 -26.09 -57.50
C TYR A 54 9.76 -25.08 -58.61
N ASN A 55 8.91 -24.07 -58.81
CA ASN A 55 9.05 -23.07 -59.86
C ASN A 55 8.97 -21.65 -59.30
N PRO A 56 9.60 -20.65 -59.97
CA PRO A 56 9.46 -19.27 -59.56
C PRO A 56 8.05 -18.73 -59.85
N VAL A 57 7.65 -17.71 -59.08
CA VAL A 57 6.39 -16.98 -59.28
C VAL A 57 6.62 -15.47 -59.19
N THR A 58 5.90 -14.72 -60.02
CA THR A 58 5.91 -13.25 -60.01
C THR A 58 4.50 -12.69 -59.87
N PHE A 59 4.35 -11.70 -58.99
CA PHE A 59 3.16 -10.86 -58.84
C PHE A 59 3.58 -9.40 -58.97
N ASP A 60 3.23 -8.73 -60.06
CA ASP A 60 3.46 -7.29 -60.26
C ASP A 60 2.12 -6.55 -60.37
N LYS A 61 1.98 -5.45 -59.62
CA LYS A 61 0.77 -4.60 -59.64
C LYS A 61 -0.52 -5.38 -59.36
N CYS A 62 -0.46 -6.38 -58.48
CA CYS A 62 -1.62 -7.18 -58.14
C CYS A 62 -2.42 -6.58 -56.98
N HIS A 63 -3.71 -6.90 -56.91
CA HIS A 63 -4.59 -6.50 -55.80
C HIS A 63 -5.39 -7.69 -55.27
N PHE A 64 -5.10 -8.12 -54.05
CA PHE A 64 -5.83 -9.14 -53.32
C PHE A 64 -6.76 -8.44 -52.32
N ASN A 65 -8.07 -8.53 -52.52
CA ASN A 65 -9.04 -7.81 -51.71
C ASN A 65 -10.19 -8.72 -51.26
N ASN A 66 -10.50 -8.68 -49.96
CA ASN A 66 -11.64 -9.40 -49.39
C ASN A 66 -11.60 -10.90 -49.70
N ILE A 67 -10.47 -11.54 -49.42
CA ILE A 67 -10.27 -12.98 -49.63
C ILE A 67 -10.39 -13.71 -48.30
N MET A 68 -11.20 -14.75 -48.25
CA MET A 68 -11.41 -15.59 -47.08
C MET A 68 -10.94 -17.02 -47.38
N CYS A 69 -9.88 -17.46 -46.70
CA CYS A 69 -9.35 -18.81 -46.75
C CYS A 69 -9.88 -19.60 -45.53
N ASN A 70 -10.92 -20.42 -45.77
CA ASN A 70 -11.70 -21.16 -44.77
C ASN A 70 -11.43 -22.68 -44.76
N GLY A 71 -10.34 -23.13 -45.38
CA GLY A 71 -9.92 -24.52 -45.38
C GLY A 71 -9.68 -25.09 -43.98
N ALA A 72 -9.35 -26.38 -43.92
CA ALA A 72 -8.96 -27.04 -42.68
C ALA A 72 -7.85 -26.26 -41.95
N SER A 73 -7.82 -26.37 -40.62
CA SER A 73 -7.03 -25.49 -39.73
C SER A 73 -5.53 -25.39 -40.05
N ASP A 74 -4.99 -26.35 -40.80
CA ASP A 74 -3.57 -26.54 -40.98
C ASP A 74 -3.10 -26.37 -42.44
N SER A 75 -4.01 -26.11 -43.38
CA SER A 75 -3.65 -25.92 -44.79
C SER A 75 -4.18 -24.62 -45.39
N SER A 76 -5.08 -23.91 -44.69
CA SER A 76 -5.74 -22.77 -45.32
C SER A 76 -4.81 -21.58 -45.53
N THR A 77 -4.36 -21.33 -46.76
CA THR A 77 -3.36 -20.30 -47.08
C THR A 77 -3.72 -19.55 -48.37
N LEU A 78 -3.43 -18.24 -48.43
CA LEU A 78 -3.63 -17.45 -49.66
C LEU A 78 -2.59 -17.82 -50.72
N ILE A 79 -1.31 -17.83 -50.34
CA ILE A 79 -0.19 -18.20 -51.21
C ILE A 79 0.68 -19.25 -50.50
N GLU A 80 0.78 -20.45 -51.05
CA GLU A 80 1.78 -21.43 -50.70
C GLU A 80 2.87 -21.49 -51.78
N PHE A 81 4.11 -21.36 -51.36
CA PHE A 81 5.29 -21.42 -52.22
C PHE A 81 6.26 -22.48 -51.68
N ILE A 82 6.57 -23.47 -52.52
CA ILE A 82 7.48 -24.57 -52.18
C ILE A 82 8.66 -24.53 -53.15
N SER A 83 9.84 -24.12 -52.69
CA SER A 83 11.04 -24.14 -53.53
C SER A 83 11.61 -25.55 -53.69
N SER A 84 12.28 -25.77 -54.82
CA SER A 84 13.09 -26.96 -55.10
C SER A 84 14.39 -26.95 -54.31
N ASP A 85 15.14 -28.06 -54.38
CA ASP A 85 16.47 -28.19 -53.76
C ASP A 85 17.48 -27.16 -54.29
N ASN A 86 17.29 -26.69 -55.53
CA ASN A 86 18.13 -25.67 -56.17
C ASN A 86 17.75 -24.23 -55.77
N GLY A 87 16.69 -24.06 -54.98
CA GLY A 87 16.09 -22.76 -54.70
C GLY A 87 15.23 -22.23 -55.86
N ASN A 88 14.27 -21.38 -55.52
CA ASN A 88 13.41 -20.67 -56.46
C ASN A 88 13.06 -19.29 -55.87
N SER A 89 12.56 -18.37 -56.70
CA SER A 89 12.12 -17.05 -56.24
C SER A 89 10.61 -16.89 -56.21
N ILE A 90 10.13 -16.18 -55.19
CA ILE A 90 8.80 -15.57 -55.17
C ILE A 90 8.99 -14.06 -55.12
N ASP A 91 8.54 -13.40 -56.17
CA ASP A 91 8.70 -11.96 -56.36
C ASP A 91 7.32 -11.29 -56.33
N ILE A 92 7.04 -10.52 -55.28
CA ILE A 92 5.79 -9.76 -55.10
C ILE A 92 6.15 -8.27 -55.09
N SER A 93 5.72 -7.55 -56.12
CA SER A 93 6.04 -6.14 -56.32
C SER A 93 4.81 -5.30 -56.59
N ASN A 94 4.80 -4.06 -56.09
CA ASN A 94 3.72 -3.08 -56.31
C ASN A 94 2.32 -3.63 -55.98
N THR A 95 2.20 -4.51 -55.00
CA THR A 95 1.00 -5.34 -54.77
C THR A 95 0.30 -4.92 -53.48
N ILE A 96 -1.03 -4.89 -53.52
CA ILE A 96 -1.89 -4.60 -52.35
C ILE A 96 -2.56 -5.90 -51.90
N ILE A 97 -2.48 -6.22 -50.63
CA ILE A 97 -3.20 -7.35 -50.00
C ILE A 97 -4.00 -6.78 -48.83
N GLU A 98 -5.32 -6.75 -48.93
CA GLU A 98 -6.16 -6.11 -47.92
C GLU A 98 -7.47 -6.84 -47.62
N ASN A 99 -7.93 -6.69 -46.37
CA ASN A 99 -9.19 -7.25 -45.89
C ASN A 99 -9.28 -8.78 -46.02
N CYS A 100 -8.14 -9.47 -46.00
CA CYS A 100 -8.10 -10.93 -46.14
C CYS A 100 -8.14 -11.63 -44.77
N LYS A 101 -8.71 -12.83 -44.75
CA LYS A 101 -8.78 -13.71 -43.58
C LYS A 101 -8.25 -15.08 -43.92
N SER A 102 -7.49 -15.68 -43.01
CA SER A 102 -6.96 -17.04 -43.19
C SER A 102 -7.08 -17.88 -41.93
N ASN A 103 -7.59 -19.11 -42.06
CA ASN A 103 -7.60 -20.12 -41.00
C ASN A 103 -6.19 -20.64 -40.67
N GLU A 104 -5.19 -20.36 -41.50
CA GLU A 104 -3.79 -20.65 -41.21
C GLU A 104 -2.90 -19.44 -41.54
N ASN A 105 -1.84 -19.65 -42.33
CA ASN A 105 -0.91 -18.60 -42.71
C ASN A 105 -1.52 -17.77 -43.84
N LEU A 106 -1.12 -16.50 -44.02
CA LEU A 106 -1.51 -15.79 -45.25
C LEU A 106 -0.59 -16.22 -46.41
N ILE A 107 0.72 -16.13 -46.20
CA ILE A 107 1.76 -16.56 -47.14
C ILE A 107 2.61 -17.62 -46.43
N LYS A 108 2.72 -18.80 -47.04
CA LYS A 108 3.50 -19.93 -46.53
C LYS A 108 4.63 -20.25 -47.50
N ILE A 109 5.86 -20.22 -47.00
CA ILE A 109 7.08 -20.48 -47.76
C ILE A 109 7.72 -21.75 -47.19
N SER A 110 8.13 -22.66 -48.07
CA SER A 110 8.80 -23.92 -47.70
C SER A 110 9.78 -24.36 -48.79
N GLY A 111 10.51 -25.44 -48.56
CA GLY A 111 11.54 -25.95 -49.47
C GLY A 111 12.97 -25.62 -49.01
N VAL A 112 13.88 -25.51 -49.97
CA VAL A 112 15.31 -25.25 -49.76
C VAL A 112 15.72 -23.96 -50.46
N ASN A 113 16.42 -23.07 -49.75
CA ASN A 113 16.99 -21.82 -50.29
C ASN A 113 16.00 -20.93 -51.09
N PRO A 114 14.73 -20.72 -50.70
CA PRO A 114 13.88 -19.78 -51.41
C PRO A 114 14.41 -18.34 -51.29
N LYS A 115 14.27 -17.59 -52.38
CA LYS A 115 14.50 -16.14 -52.41
C LYS A 115 13.16 -15.42 -52.47
N VAL A 116 12.81 -14.73 -51.40
CA VAL A 116 11.52 -14.07 -51.24
C VAL A 116 11.76 -12.57 -51.37
N ASN A 117 11.24 -11.93 -52.42
CA ASN A 117 11.38 -10.49 -52.62
C ASN A 117 10.01 -9.83 -52.56
N LEU A 118 9.81 -8.97 -51.57
CA LEU A 118 8.59 -8.20 -51.31
C LEU A 118 8.93 -6.71 -51.44
N SER A 119 8.58 -6.09 -52.56
CA SER A 119 8.94 -4.69 -52.84
C SER A 119 7.72 -3.82 -53.10
N ASN A 120 7.63 -2.66 -52.43
CA ASN A 120 6.49 -1.75 -52.56
C ASN A 120 5.14 -2.47 -52.35
N ILE A 121 5.05 -3.31 -51.32
CA ILE A 121 3.82 -4.04 -50.99
C ILE A 121 3.04 -3.32 -49.90
N ASN A 122 1.71 -3.41 -49.93
CA ASN A 122 0.83 -2.93 -48.87
C ASN A 122 -0.03 -4.09 -48.34
N ILE A 123 0.31 -4.60 -47.16
CA ILE A 123 -0.47 -5.64 -46.45
C ILE A 123 -1.25 -4.96 -45.33
N ASN A 124 -2.57 -4.89 -45.47
CA ASN A 124 -3.43 -4.12 -44.57
C ASN A 124 -4.67 -4.88 -44.11
N ASN A 125 -5.02 -4.77 -42.82
CA ASN A 125 -6.27 -5.33 -42.28
C ASN A 125 -6.40 -6.85 -42.52
N ILE A 126 -5.33 -7.60 -42.26
CA ILE A 126 -5.32 -9.06 -42.34
C ILE A 126 -5.65 -9.67 -40.99
N ILE A 127 -6.52 -10.68 -40.97
CA ILE A 127 -6.80 -11.49 -39.77
C ILE A 127 -6.43 -12.94 -40.03
N THR A 128 -5.44 -13.47 -39.31
CA THR A 128 -4.94 -14.84 -39.51
C THR A 128 -4.91 -15.65 -38.21
N TYR A 129 -5.12 -16.96 -38.30
CA TYR A 129 -4.83 -17.89 -37.20
C TYR A 129 -3.36 -18.34 -37.19
N GLY A 130 -2.64 -18.28 -38.31
CA GLY A 130 -1.19 -18.41 -38.41
C GLY A 130 -0.49 -17.06 -38.59
N PRO A 131 0.83 -17.03 -38.85
CA PRO A 131 1.54 -15.82 -39.26
C PRO A 131 1.02 -15.27 -40.59
N VAL A 132 1.21 -13.97 -40.82
CA VAL A 132 1.00 -13.35 -42.13
C VAL A 132 2.01 -13.89 -43.13
N ILE A 133 3.29 -14.01 -42.74
CA ILE A 133 4.32 -14.67 -43.55
C ILE A 133 4.96 -15.74 -42.68
N ASN A 134 4.86 -16.99 -43.10
CA ASN A 134 5.45 -18.12 -42.41
C ASN A 134 6.47 -18.80 -43.31
N ASP A 135 7.75 -18.71 -42.95
CA ASP A 135 8.82 -19.39 -43.66
C ASP A 135 9.34 -20.60 -42.87
N MET A 136 9.13 -21.77 -43.46
CA MET A 136 9.52 -23.07 -42.95
C MET A 136 10.68 -23.71 -43.72
N SER A 137 11.26 -22.99 -44.68
CA SER A 137 12.36 -23.47 -45.52
C SER A 137 13.66 -23.70 -44.73
N SER A 138 14.56 -24.52 -45.26
CA SER A 138 15.83 -24.91 -44.58
C SER A 138 16.80 -23.76 -44.39
N ASN A 139 17.02 -22.98 -45.44
CA ASN A 139 17.62 -21.66 -45.41
C ASN A 139 16.86 -20.78 -46.37
N SER A 140 16.80 -19.46 -46.15
CA SER A 140 16.20 -18.54 -47.12
C SER A 140 16.78 -17.14 -47.04
N VAL A 141 16.46 -16.35 -48.06
CA VAL A 141 16.71 -14.91 -48.08
C VAL A 141 15.38 -14.21 -48.31
N ILE A 142 14.95 -13.41 -47.32
CA ILE A 142 13.72 -12.62 -47.38
C ILE A 142 14.09 -11.14 -47.45
N ASN A 143 13.74 -10.48 -48.55
CA ASN A 143 13.94 -9.05 -48.75
C ASN A 143 12.59 -8.34 -48.74
N ILE A 144 12.42 -7.39 -47.83
CA ILE A 144 11.24 -6.53 -47.71
C ILE A 144 11.70 -5.09 -47.90
N SER A 145 11.26 -4.43 -48.98
CA SER A 145 11.64 -3.05 -49.27
C SER A 145 10.45 -2.16 -49.57
N ASP A 146 10.51 -0.90 -49.13
CA ASP A 146 9.54 0.14 -49.48
C ASP A 146 8.08 -0.23 -49.17
N SER A 147 7.88 -1.04 -48.13
CA SER A 147 6.62 -1.77 -47.90
C SER A 147 5.87 -1.29 -46.66
N ASN A 148 4.56 -1.46 -46.66
CA ASN A 148 3.65 -1.13 -45.57
C ASN A 148 2.94 -2.39 -45.06
N VAL A 149 3.08 -2.69 -43.77
CA VAL A 149 2.41 -3.84 -43.10
C VAL A 149 1.64 -3.30 -41.91
N ASN A 150 0.34 -3.06 -42.11
CA ASN A 150 -0.47 -2.27 -41.17
C ASN A 150 -1.75 -3.00 -40.70
N ASN A 151 -2.14 -2.77 -39.45
CA ASN A 151 -3.42 -3.22 -38.89
C ASN A 151 -3.67 -4.73 -39.03
N ASN A 152 -2.62 -5.55 -38.93
CA ASN A 152 -2.75 -7.00 -39.06
C ASN A 152 -2.88 -7.66 -37.69
N GLU A 153 -3.83 -8.59 -37.54
CA GLU A 153 -4.05 -9.32 -36.29
C GLU A 153 -3.89 -10.83 -36.50
N LYS A 154 -2.93 -11.42 -35.78
CA LYS A 154 -2.83 -12.86 -35.62
C LYS A 154 -3.51 -13.28 -34.32
N ILE A 155 -4.59 -14.05 -34.42
CA ILE A 155 -5.53 -14.32 -33.32
C ILE A 155 -5.28 -15.60 -32.54
N ASN A 156 -4.51 -16.55 -33.07
CA ASN A 156 -4.21 -17.80 -32.38
C ASN A 156 -3.22 -17.57 -31.23
N LYS A 157 -3.42 -18.22 -30.08
CA LYS A 157 -2.52 -18.12 -28.92
C LYS A 157 -1.33 -19.08 -28.99
N PHE A 158 -1.38 -20.11 -29.82
CA PHE A 158 -0.39 -21.19 -29.85
C PHE A 158 0.65 -21.06 -30.97
N LYS A 159 0.26 -20.54 -32.14
CA LYS A 159 1.22 -20.16 -33.19
C LYS A 159 1.96 -18.89 -32.75
N CYS A 160 2.98 -18.46 -33.46
CA CYS A 160 3.86 -17.38 -33.03
C CYS A 160 3.91 -16.25 -34.08
N GLY A 161 4.16 -14.99 -33.69
CA GLY A 161 4.53 -13.89 -34.61
C GLY A 161 3.58 -13.51 -35.76
N LEU A 162 3.94 -12.45 -36.49
CA LEU A 162 3.32 -12.05 -37.76
C LEU A 162 4.16 -12.48 -38.95
N ILE A 163 5.48 -12.34 -38.84
CA ILE A 163 6.47 -12.91 -39.75
C ILE A 163 7.27 -13.91 -38.92
N VAL A 164 7.27 -15.18 -39.33
CA VAL A 164 7.91 -16.28 -38.61
C VAL A 164 8.95 -16.94 -39.50
N ASN A 165 10.06 -17.33 -38.88
CA ASN A 165 11.10 -18.07 -39.56
C ASN A 165 11.66 -19.19 -38.68
N ASN A 166 11.62 -20.42 -39.17
CA ASN A 166 11.97 -21.57 -38.33
C ASN A 166 13.44 -22.02 -38.42
N LYS A 167 14.21 -21.58 -39.42
CA LYS A 167 15.58 -22.09 -39.69
C LYS A 167 16.51 -20.96 -40.14
N ASN A 168 17.62 -21.27 -40.82
CA ASN A 168 18.70 -20.31 -41.12
C ASN A 168 18.28 -19.28 -42.15
N THR A 169 17.80 -18.12 -41.70
CA THR A 169 17.30 -17.12 -42.62
C THR A 169 18.01 -15.78 -42.52
N GLU A 170 18.28 -15.21 -43.68
CA GLU A 170 18.63 -13.81 -43.82
C GLU A 170 17.38 -12.98 -44.10
N ILE A 171 17.01 -12.09 -43.19
CA ILE A 171 15.90 -11.15 -43.37
C ILE A 171 16.48 -9.74 -43.52
N ASN A 172 16.17 -9.11 -44.64
CA ASN A 172 16.52 -7.74 -44.96
C ASN A 172 15.26 -6.89 -45.04
N VAL A 173 15.09 -5.93 -44.13
CA VAL A 173 13.99 -4.97 -44.12
C VAL A 173 14.55 -3.58 -44.40
N ASN A 174 14.10 -2.93 -45.46
CA ASN A 174 14.59 -1.61 -45.86
C ASN A 174 13.43 -0.64 -46.15
N ASN A 175 13.55 0.59 -45.67
CA ASN A 175 12.61 1.68 -45.97
C ASN A 175 11.13 1.28 -45.82
N SER A 176 10.81 0.48 -44.79
CA SER A 176 9.49 -0.13 -44.62
C SER A 176 8.82 0.30 -43.31
N SER A 177 7.49 0.18 -43.26
CA SER A 177 6.66 0.62 -42.13
C SER A 177 5.77 -0.52 -41.63
N PHE A 178 5.81 -0.78 -40.32
CA PHE A 178 5.02 -1.80 -39.63
C PHE A 178 4.20 -1.14 -38.51
N LYS A 179 2.90 -0.94 -38.73
CA LYS A 179 2.07 -0.16 -37.79
C LYS A 179 0.82 -0.89 -37.30
N ASN A 180 0.47 -0.70 -36.03
CA ASN A 180 -0.76 -1.21 -35.42
C ASN A 180 -0.96 -2.72 -35.59
N ASN A 181 0.12 -3.51 -35.63
CA ASN A 181 -0.01 -4.95 -35.78
C ASN A 181 -0.10 -5.64 -34.42
N LYS A 182 -0.87 -6.72 -34.34
CA LYS A 182 -1.15 -7.45 -33.11
C LYS A 182 -0.87 -8.94 -33.26
N SER A 183 -0.10 -9.51 -32.34
CA SER A 183 0.13 -10.95 -32.24
C SER A 183 -0.16 -11.45 -30.83
N LYS A 184 -1.13 -12.37 -30.67
CA LYS A 184 -1.47 -12.93 -29.35
C LYS A 184 -0.44 -13.92 -28.77
N ASN A 185 0.69 -14.08 -29.42
CA ASN A 185 1.81 -14.87 -28.91
C ASN A 185 3.12 -14.29 -29.41
N SER A 186 4.18 -14.65 -28.72
CA SER A 186 5.55 -14.29 -29.06
C SER A 186 5.99 -15.00 -30.35
N GLY A 187 6.94 -14.47 -31.11
CA GLY A 187 7.47 -15.06 -32.36
C GLY A 187 8.10 -16.44 -32.19
N ASP A 188 8.55 -17.09 -33.26
CA ASP A 188 9.47 -18.23 -33.17
C ASP A 188 10.54 -17.98 -34.23
N ILE A 189 11.78 -17.80 -33.78
CA ILE A 189 12.94 -17.55 -34.64
C ILE A 189 14.11 -18.31 -34.04
N ASN A 190 14.61 -19.32 -34.77
CA ASN A 190 15.67 -20.24 -34.31
C ASN A 190 17.09 -19.84 -34.75
N SER A 191 17.27 -19.20 -35.91
CA SER A 191 18.57 -18.68 -36.36
C SER A 191 18.35 -17.56 -37.36
N LEU A 192 19.03 -16.43 -37.18
CA LEU A 192 18.70 -15.23 -37.96
C LEU A 192 19.89 -14.32 -38.18
N ASN A 193 20.11 -13.96 -39.44
CA ASN A 193 20.81 -12.74 -39.82
C ASN A 193 19.73 -11.70 -40.15
N LEU A 194 19.55 -10.70 -39.30
CA LEU A 194 18.53 -9.68 -39.46
C LEU A 194 19.16 -8.33 -39.73
N ASN A 195 18.80 -7.73 -40.85
CA ASN A 195 19.23 -6.40 -41.18
C ASN A 195 18.00 -5.49 -41.38
N ILE A 196 17.89 -4.46 -40.55
CA ILE A 196 16.81 -3.46 -40.62
C ILE A 196 17.43 -2.08 -40.89
N TYR A 197 17.02 -1.46 -41.99
CA TYR A 197 17.50 -0.16 -42.44
C TYR A 197 16.34 0.80 -42.65
N SER A 198 16.47 2.03 -42.15
CA SER A 198 15.58 3.15 -42.45
C SER A 198 14.08 2.83 -42.29
N SER A 199 13.73 2.00 -41.30
CA SER A 199 12.38 1.44 -41.16
C SER A 199 11.69 1.91 -39.88
N VAL A 200 10.36 1.88 -39.86
CA VAL A 200 9.52 2.41 -38.79
C VAL A 200 8.59 1.33 -38.25
N PHE A 201 8.60 1.14 -36.93
CA PHE A 201 7.77 0.16 -36.22
C PHE A 201 6.99 0.86 -35.11
N GLU A 202 5.67 1.02 -35.29
CA GLU A 202 4.83 1.82 -34.40
C GLU A 202 3.58 1.10 -33.92
N TYR A 203 3.23 1.26 -32.64
CA TYR A 203 1.97 0.75 -32.08
C TYR A 203 1.77 -0.77 -32.26
N ASN A 204 2.85 -1.53 -32.34
CA ASN A 204 2.75 -2.99 -32.43
C ASN A 204 2.55 -3.58 -31.03
N HIS A 205 1.79 -4.67 -30.96
CA HIS A 205 1.45 -5.33 -29.71
C HIS A 205 1.64 -6.85 -29.75
N ALA A 206 2.32 -7.38 -28.74
CA ALA A 206 2.59 -8.81 -28.59
C ALA A 206 2.65 -9.26 -27.12
N VAL A 207 2.76 -10.56 -26.88
CA VAL A 207 2.97 -11.11 -25.53
C VAL A 207 4.40 -10.82 -25.05
N ASN A 208 5.39 -11.13 -25.89
CA ASN A 208 6.79 -10.75 -25.73
C ASN A 208 7.34 -10.24 -27.07
N GLY A 209 8.25 -9.26 -27.02
CA GLY A 209 8.90 -8.73 -28.21
C GLY A 209 7.91 -8.05 -29.15
N GLY A 210 7.58 -6.78 -28.88
CA GLY A 210 6.52 -6.07 -29.61
C GLY A 210 6.76 -6.00 -31.11
N VAL A 211 8.03 -6.10 -31.51
CA VAL A 211 8.45 -6.12 -32.92
C VAL A 211 9.24 -7.39 -33.25
N LEU A 212 10.23 -7.74 -32.42
CA LEU A 212 11.13 -8.87 -32.64
C LEU A 212 11.11 -9.82 -31.45
N TYR A 213 11.00 -11.10 -31.74
CA TYR A 213 11.08 -12.15 -30.74
C TYR A 213 12.01 -13.25 -31.22
N PHE A 214 12.98 -13.61 -30.37
CA PHE A 214 13.88 -14.72 -30.61
C PHE A 214 13.65 -15.81 -29.58
N LYS A 215 13.32 -17.02 -30.05
CA LYS A 215 13.15 -18.18 -29.19
C LYS A 215 14.49 -18.84 -28.94
N LYS A 216 14.60 -19.57 -27.83
CA LYS A 216 15.75 -20.44 -27.55
C LYS A 216 15.90 -21.47 -28.68
N SER A 217 16.97 -21.34 -29.45
CA SER A 217 17.31 -22.29 -30.51
C SER A 217 17.85 -23.59 -29.91
N ILE A 218 17.45 -24.72 -30.47
CA ILE A 218 17.92 -26.05 -30.04
C ILE A 218 19.31 -26.35 -30.63
N THR A 219 19.74 -25.63 -31.66
CA THR A 219 20.88 -26.04 -32.51
C THR A 219 21.99 -24.99 -32.63
N ASN A 220 23.16 -25.31 -32.07
CA ASN A 220 24.52 -24.75 -32.28
C ASN A 220 24.74 -23.22 -32.24
N LYS A 221 25.94 -22.83 -31.79
CA LYS A 221 26.46 -21.45 -31.67
C LYS A 221 26.62 -20.75 -33.04
N ASN A 222 25.55 -20.62 -33.81
CA ASN A 222 25.57 -19.81 -35.01
C ASN A 222 25.63 -18.34 -34.61
N ASN A 223 26.50 -17.59 -35.29
CA ASN A 223 26.65 -16.15 -35.11
C ASN A 223 25.39 -15.45 -35.65
N ASN A 224 24.31 -15.44 -34.86
CA ASN A 224 23.12 -14.66 -35.16
C ASN A 224 23.50 -13.18 -35.09
N LEU A 225 23.44 -12.51 -36.25
CA LEU A 225 23.88 -11.13 -36.40
C LEU A 225 22.68 -10.24 -36.67
N ILE A 226 22.49 -9.24 -35.80
CA ILE A 226 21.44 -8.23 -35.97
C ILE A 226 22.08 -6.89 -36.26
N LYS A 227 21.63 -6.24 -37.34
CA LYS A 227 21.98 -4.86 -37.70
C LYS A 227 20.72 -4.00 -37.70
N LEU A 228 20.77 -2.88 -36.98
CA LEU A 228 19.69 -1.89 -36.92
C LEU A 228 20.27 -0.53 -37.29
N GLN A 229 19.84 0.06 -38.39
CA GLN A 229 20.36 1.35 -38.82
C GLN A 229 19.25 2.32 -39.20
N ASN A 230 19.36 3.57 -38.76
CA ASN A 230 18.45 4.67 -39.11
C ASN A 230 16.96 4.35 -38.88
N SER A 231 16.64 3.49 -37.91
CA SER A 231 15.29 2.94 -37.72
C SER A 231 14.65 3.47 -36.43
N ILE A 232 13.32 3.51 -36.41
CA ILE A 232 12.53 4.05 -35.30
C ILE A 232 11.57 2.97 -34.80
N PHE A 233 11.61 2.70 -33.50
CA PHE A 233 10.69 1.81 -32.80
C PHE A 233 9.95 2.63 -31.74
N SER A 234 8.66 2.91 -31.96
CA SER A 234 7.92 3.76 -31.02
C SER A 234 6.52 3.27 -30.64
N TYR A 235 6.12 3.54 -29.41
CA TYR A 235 4.80 3.20 -28.88
C TYR A 235 4.43 1.72 -28.98
N ASN A 236 5.42 0.82 -29.06
CA ASN A 236 5.16 -0.62 -29.06
C ASN A 236 4.88 -1.07 -27.62
N ASN A 237 3.94 -2.00 -27.46
CA ASN A 237 3.42 -2.40 -26.16
C ASN A 237 3.38 -3.92 -26.03
N VAL A 238 3.95 -4.49 -24.97
CA VAL A 238 3.88 -5.94 -24.71
C VAL A 238 3.36 -6.27 -23.32
N ASP A 239 2.79 -7.46 -23.19
CA ASP A 239 2.25 -7.95 -21.92
C ASP A 239 3.36 -8.26 -20.91
N TYR A 240 4.46 -8.90 -21.32
CA TYR A 240 5.53 -9.32 -20.41
C TYR A 240 6.89 -8.71 -20.73
N PHE A 241 7.57 -9.15 -21.79
CA PHE A 241 9.00 -8.88 -21.92
C PHE A 241 9.39 -8.24 -23.24
N GLY A 242 10.23 -7.21 -23.19
CA GLY A 242 10.86 -6.63 -24.37
C GLY A 242 9.86 -5.86 -25.22
N GLY A 243 9.63 -4.57 -24.92
CA GLY A 243 8.61 -3.78 -25.62
C GLY A 243 8.88 -3.66 -27.12
N VAL A 244 10.12 -3.81 -27.55
CA VAL A 244 10.50 -3.96 -28.96
C VAL A 244 11.12 -5.33 -29.22
N ILE A 245 12.18 -5.68 -28.49
CA ILE A 245 12.93 -6.92 -28.70
C ILE A 245 12.88 -7.79 -27.46
N TYR A 246 12.44 -9.05 -27.64
CA TYR A 246 12.66 -10.11 -26.68
C TYR A 246 13.61 -11.15 -27.26
N SER A 247 14.58 -11.61 -26.47
CA SER A 247 15.49 -12.67 -26.87
C SER A 247 15.65 -13.71 -25.78
N ASN A 248 15.42 -14.98 -26.13
CA ASN A 248 15.87 -16.14 -25.37
C ASN A 248 17.05 -16.85 -26.07
N LEU A 249 17.78 -16.13 -26.92
CA LEU A 249 19.03 -16.63 -27.50
C LEU A 249 20.21 -16.25 -26.62
N GLU A 250 20.92 -17.27 -26.14
CA GLU A 250 22.14 -17.13 -25.33
C GLU A 250 23.26 -16.34 -26.02
N ASN A 251 23.24 -16.27 -27.36
CA ASN A 251 24.29 -15.67 -28.19
C ASN A 251 23.76 -14.61 -29.16
N LEU A 252 22.79 -13.78 -28.74
CA LEU A 252 22.28 -12.71 -29.60
C LEU A 252 23.32 -11.60 -29.80
N ASN A 253 24.06 -11.63 -30.90
CA ASN A 253 25.07 -10.62 -31.18
C ASN A 253 24.46 -9.47 -31.99
N ILE A 254 24.17 -8.36 -31.31
CA ILE A 254 23.74 -7.14 -31.98
C ILE A 254 24.99 -6.31 -32.30
N VAL A 255 25.53 -6.56 -33.49
CA VAL A 255 26.88 -6.10 -33.88
C VAL A 255 26.89 -4.65 -34.34
N ASP A 256 25.84 -4.19 -35.01
CA ASP A 256 25.86 -2.88 -35.67
C ASP A 256 24.53 -2.15 -35.49
N ILE A 257 24.44 -1.34 -34.43
CA ILE A 257 23.37 -0.35 -34.27
C ILE A 257 23.91 1.02 -34.61
N LYS A 258 23.22 1.73 -35.52
CA LYS A 258 23.54 3.12 -35.91
C LYS A 258 22.28 3.96 -35.97
N ASN A 259 22.28 5.11 -35.28
CA ASN A 259 21.21 6.11 -35.38
C ASN A 259 19.80 5.49 -35.25
N THR A 260 19.61 4.64 -34.23
CA THR A 260 18.34 3.92 -34.01
C THR A 260 17.67 4.44 -32.76
N THR A 261 16.37 4.72 -32.85
CA THR A 261 15.60 5.32 -31.76
C THR A 261 14.55 4.36 -31.21
N PHE A 262 14.53 4.21 -29.89
CA PHE A 262 13.52 3.48 -29.13
C PHE A 262 12.75 4.47 -28.26
N LYS A 263 11.50 4.77 -28.65
CA LYS A 263 10.71 5.84 -28.05
C LYS A 263 9.38 5.35 -27.47
N GLU A 264 9.11 5.64 -26.20
CA GLU A 264 7.81 5.43 -25.55
C GLU A 264 7.27 4.00 -25.67
N ASN A 265 8.16 3.01 -25.69
CA ASN A 265 7.77 1.60 -25.69
C ASN A 265 7.46 1.12 -24.26
N TYR A 266 6.59 0.12 -24.13
CA TYR A 266 6.13 -0.41 -22.84
C TYR A 266 6.24 -1.93 -22.77
N ALA A 267 6.68 -2.43 -21.61
CA ALA A 267 6.68 -3.84 -21.25
C ALA A 267 6.49 -4.02 -19.73
N TYR A 268 6.28 -5.25 -19.26
CA TYR A 268 6.43 -5.54 -17.82
C TYR A 268 7.91 -5.47 -17.41
N SER A 269 8.85 -6.02 -18.18
CA SER A 269 10.29 -5.76 -18.02
C SER A 269 10.96 -5.47 -19.37
N GLY A 270 11.90 -4.53 -19.40
CA GLY A 270 12.65 -4.22 -20.62
C GLY A 270 11.83 -3.47 -21.66
N GLY A 271 11.49 -2.20 -21.42
CA GLY A 271 10.59 -1.44 -22.32
C GLY A 271 11.10 -1.33 -23.76
N GLY A 272 12.41 -1.31 -24.00
CA GLY A 272 12.99 -1.54 -25.33
C GLY A 272 13.37 -3.00 -25.55
N PHE A 273 14.32 -3.49 -24.75
CA PHE A 273 14.94 -4.80 -24.90
C PHE A 273 14.75 -5.69 -23.67
N TYR A 274 14.53 -6.98 -23.89
CA TYR A 274 14.64 -7.99 -22.85
C TYR A 274 15.47 -9.17 -23.33
N ILE A 275 16.47 -9.56 -22.55
CA ILE A 275 17.34 -10.69 -22.85
C ILE A 275 17.24 -11.70 -21.72
N ASN A 276 16.78 -12.90 -22.02
CA ASN A 276 16.74 -14.01 -21.08
C ASN A 276 18.16 -14.59 -20.93
N ASN A 277 18.55 -14.79 -19.68
CA ASN A 277 19.92 -15.13 -19.26
C ASN A 277 20.07 -16.60 -18.86
N GLU A 278 19.26 -17.48 -19.44
CA GLU A 278 19.18 -18.88 -19.04
C GLU A 278 20.50 -19.66 -19.10
N ASN A 279 21.56 -19.23 -19.78
CA ASN A 279 22.81 -20.01 -19.87
C ASN A 279 24.04 -19.16 -20.25
N ASN A 280 25.09 -19.22 -19.43
CA ASN A 280 26.45 -18.70 -19.62
C ASN A 280 26.72 -17.19 -19.41
N VAL A 281 27.44 -16.94 -18.31
CA VAL A 281 27.88 -15.65 -17.74
C VAL A 281 28.98 -14.93 -18.56
N ASN A 282 29.57 -15.58 -19.57
CA ASN A 282 30.83 -15.10 -20.15
C ASN A 282 30.68 -14.22 -21.39
N TYR A 283 29.48 -14.02 -21.92
CA TYR A 283 29.28 -13.21 -23.11
C TYR A 283 28.32 -12.06 -22.82
N LYS A 284 28.88 -10.88 -22.51
CA LYS A 284 28.14 -9.62 -22.59
C LYS A 284 27.86 -9.31 -24.06
N LEU A 285 26.83 -9.92 -24.62
CA LEU A 285 26.53 -9.88 -26.05
C LEU A 285 25.85 -8.59 -26.51
N PHE A 286 25.16 -7.90 -25.60
CA PHE A 286 24.52 -6.63 -25.92
C PHE A 286 25.09 -5.49 -25.08
N GLN A 287 25.74 -4.53 -25.75
CA GLN A 287 26.11 -3.26 -25.16
C GLN A 287 24.90 -2.33 -25.23
N ALA A 288 23.98 -2.47 -24.27
CA ALA A 288 22.78 -1.65 -24.21
C ALA A 288 23.07 -0.14 -24.15
N ASN A 289 24.26 0.23 -23.64
CA ASN A 289 24.77 1.60 -23.52
C ASN A 289 25.50 2.11 -24.78
N ASN A 290 25.23 1.55 -25.96
CA ASN A 290 25.84 2.02 -27.19
C ASN A 290 25.30 3.43 -27.53
N SER A 291 26.20 4.40 -27.72
CA SER A 291 25.84 5.80 -28.03
C SER A 291 25.06 5.98 -29.33
N ASN A 292 25.01 4.95 -30.18
CA ASN A 292 24.24 4.93 -31.41
C ASN A 292 22.75 4.59 -31.20
N ILE A 293 22.38 4.25 -29.96
CA ILE A 293 20.99 3.99 -29.56
C ILE A 293 20.47 5.22 -28.81
N ILE A 294 19.33 5.73 -29.25
CA ILE A 294 18.64 6.82 -28.58
C ILE A 294 17.40 6.24 -27.91
N TYR A 295 17.37 6.24 -26.58
CA TYR A 295 16.21 5.86 -25.79
C TYR A 295 15.45 7.13 -25.35
N ILE A 296 14.13 7.13 -25.53
CA ILE A 296 13.28 8.27 -25.18
C ILE A 296 12.05 7.73 -24.46
N ASP A 297 11.94 7.97 -23.15
CA ASP A 297 10.73 7.73 -22.35
C ASP A 297 10.12 6.32 -22.44
N ASN A 298 10.94 5.28 -22.65
CA ASN A 298 10.47 3.89 -22.53
C ASN A 298 10.10 3.59 -21.07
N LYS A 299 9.19 2.64 -20.86
CA LYS A 299 8.65 2.31 -19.54
C LYS A 299 8.60 0.80 -19.33
N SER A 300 8.92 0.39 -18.10
CA SER A 300 8.74 -0.97 -17.61
C SER A 300 7.99 -0.96 -16.27
N GLU A 301 7.11 -1.94 -16.03
CA GLU A 301 6.44 -2.09 -14.73
C GLU A 301 7.41 -2.57 -13.63
N SER A 302 8.24 -3.57 -13.96
CA SER A 302 9.13 -4.27 -13.03
C SER A 302 10.51 -3.64 -12.95
N HIS A 303 11.27 -3.70 -14.04
CA HIS A 303 12.61 -3.15 -14.10
C HIS A 303 13.08 -2.99 -15.55
N GLY A 304 14.09 -2.12 -15.73
CA GLY A 304 14.66 -1.82 -17.04
C GLY A 304 13.70 -1.14 -17.99
N ASN A 305 13.54 0.17 -17.83
CA ASN A 305 12.73 0.97 -18.74
C ASN A 305 13.20 0.84 -20.19
N ASP A 306 14.51 0.82 -20.41
CA ASP A 306 15.09 0.71 -21.76
C ASP A 306 15.49 -0.74 -22.08
N TYR A 307 16.14 -1.42 -21.15
CA TYR A 307 16.62 -2.78 -21.32
C TYR A 307 16.64 -3.51 -19.98
N ALA A 308 16.36 -4.81 -19.98
CA ALA A 308 16.37 -5.67 -18.79
C ALA A 308 16.83 -7.09 -19.14
N THR A 309 17.16 -7.87 -18.11
CA THR A 309 17.33 -9.33 -18.22
C THR A 309 16.47 -10.07 -17.22
N ASP A 310 16.49 -11.40 -17.24
CA ASP A 310 15.98 -12.18 -16.11
C ASP A 310 16.71 -11.84 -14.80
N PRO A 311 16.04 -12.05 -13.64
CA PRO A 311 16.68 -12.06 -12.34
C PRO A 311 17.97 -12.87 -12.37
N PHE A 312 19.08 -12.22 -12.02
CA PHE A 312 20.42 -12.80 -12.18
C PHE A 312 21.08 -13.04 -10.84
N LYS A 313 20.85 -12.14 -9.87
CA LYS A 313 21.63 -12.13 -8.64
C LYS A 313 20.83 -11.64 -7.45
N ILE A 314 21.03 -12.28 -6.30
CA ILE A 314 20.53 -11.83 -5.00
C ILE A 314 21.67 -11.13 -4.27
N LEU A 315 21.49 -9.84 -4.03
CA LEU A 315 22.37 -9.01 -3.22
C LEU A 315 21.83 -8.91 -1.82
N SER A 316 22.70 -9.05 -0.83
CA SER A 316 22.29 -8.75 0.53
C SER A 316 22.52 -7.27 0.88
N LEU A 317 21.59 -6.70 1.64
CA LEU A 317 21.59 -5.29 2.02
C LEU A 317 22.18 -5.03 3.41
N ASN A 318 22.45 -6.06 4.20
CA ASN A 318 23.10 -5.87 5.50
C ASN A 318 24.62 -5.76 5.29
N ASN A 319 25.26 -4.82 5.98
CA ASN A 319 26.71 -4.70 5.98
C ASN A 319 27.33 -5.88 6.74
N ASN A 320 28.43 -6.46 6.23
CA ASN A 320 29.23 -7.50 6.90
C ASN A 320 28.49 -8.80 7.23
N ILE A 321 27.71 -9.33 6.28
CA ILE A 321 26.96 -10.59 6.48
C ILE A 321 27.84 -11.81 6.61
N GLU A 322 29.13 -11.75 6.24
CA GLU A 322 30.03 -12.89 6.35
C GLU A 322 30.06 -13.49 7.77
N LYS A 323 29.90 -12.63 8.78
CA LYS A 323 29.87 -13.04 10.18
C LYS A 323 28.86 -12.24 10.98
N ILE A 324 27.89 -12.94 11.58
CA ILE A 324 26.93 -12.34 12.52
C ILE A 324 27.11 -12.97 13.91
N ASN A 325 26.83 -12.19 14.94
CA ASN A 325 26.78 -12.66 16.32
C ASN A 325 25.36 -12.46 16.85
N ILE A 326 24.74 -13.53 17.33
CA ILE A 326 23.38 -13.53 17.87
C ILE A 326 23.32 -14.41 19.12
N LYS A 327 22.30 -14.24 19.94
CA LYS A 327 21.99 -15.20 21.00
C LYS A 327 20.97 -16.23 20.53
N SER A 328 20.96 -17.40 21.18
CA SER A 328 19.96 -18.43 20.88
C SER A 328 18.54 -17.89 21.06
N GLY A 329 17.67 -18.06 20.06
CA GLY A 329 16.29 -17.56 20.02
C GLY A 329 16.12 -16.07 19.75
N GLU A 330 17.20 -15.29 19.64
CA GLU A 330 17.16 -13.87 19.27
C GLU A 330 16.81 -13.72 17.78
N SER A 331 15.91 -12.79 17.47
CA SER A 331 15.54 -12.47 16.08
C SER A 331 16.61 -11.59 15.44
N TYR A 332 17.08 -11.98 14.26
CA TYR A 332 18.03 -11.21 13.48
C TYR A 332 17.46 -10.92 12.08
N SER A 333 17.26 -9.64 11.76
CA SER A 333 16.66 -9.26 10.48
C SER A 333 17.68 -9.29 9.35
N LEU A 334 17.44 -10.13 8.34
CA LEU A 334 18.22 -10.15 7.08
C LEU A 334 17.39 -9.59 5.94
N LYS A 335 18.01 -8.77 5.08
CA LYS A 335 17.34 -8.16 3.95
C LYS A 335 18.12 -8.39 2.66
N PHE A 336 17.42 -8.79 1.61
CA PHE A 336 18.00 -9.09 0.30
C PHE A 336 17.23 -8.39 -0.81
N ASN A 337 17.94 -8.02 -1.87
CA ASN A 337 17.39 -7.55 -3.13
C ASN A 337 17.70 -8.56 -4.23
N VAL A 338 16.75 -8.78 -5.12
CA VAL A 338 17.01 -9.46 -6.39
C VAL A 338 17.25 -8.42 -7.49
N ILE A 339 18.33 -8.61 -8.24
CA ILE A 339 18.75 -7.75 -9.34
C ILE A 339 18.91 -8.56 -10.63
N ASP A 340 18.78 -7.88 -11.76
CA ASP A 340 19.11 -8.42 -13.09
C ASP A 340 20.63 -8.34 -13.37
N GLU A 341 21.08 -8.77 -14.56
CA GLU A 341 22.51 -8.76 -14.92
C GLU A 341 23.09 -7.34 -15.07
N TYR A 342 22.23 -6.36 -15.32
CA TYR A 342 22.60 -4.95 -15.41
C TYR A 342 22.59 -4.24 -14.04
N GLY A 343 22.30 -4.96 -12.95
CA GLY A 343 22.27 -4.41 -11.59
C GLY A 343 20.98 -3.68 -11.23
N GLN A 344 19.92 -3.85 -12.01
CA GLN A 344 18.62 -3.22 -11.81
C GLN A 344 17.79 -4.05 -10.83
N ILE A 345 17.16 -3.39 -9.84
CA ILE A 345 16.31 -4.07 -8.85
C ILE A 345 15.00 -4.49 -9.50
N VAL A 346 14.66 -5.78 -9.42
CA VAL A 346 13.46 -6.37 -10.03
C VAL A 346 12.23 -6.03 -9.18
N LYS A 347 11.46 -5.00 -9.52
CA LYS A 347 10.27 -4.60 -8.74
C LYS A 347 9.03 -5.35 -9.22
N ASP A 348 8.91 -6.60 -8.81
CA ASP A 348 7.79 -7.44 -9.23
C ASP A 348 6.45 -7.03 -8.58
N ILE A 349 5.74 -6.07 -9.21
CA ILE A 349 4.43 -5.58 -8.75
C ILE A 349 3.33 -6.60 -9.11
N SER A 350 3.40 -7.20 -10.30
CA SER A 350 2.44 -8.18 -10.82
C SER A 350 2.65 -9.62 -10.31
N LYS A 351 3.66 -9.87 -9.48
CA LYS A 351 4.02 -11.17 -8.89
C LYS A 351 4.51 -12.22 -9.91
N TYR A 352 5.08 -11.80 -11.04
CA TYR A 352 5.61 -12.70 -12.06
C TYR A 352 6.78 -13.56 -11.53
N TYR A 353 7.63 -13.01 -10.68
CA TYR A 353 8.80 -13.65 -10.06
C TYR A 353 8.56 -14.00 -8.58
N SER A 354 7.29 -14.21 -8.20
CA SER A 354 6.92 -14.53 -6.80
C SER A 354 7.32 -15.96 -6.38
N ASP A 355 7.74 -16.77 -7.33
CA ASP A 355 8.30 -18.11 -7.19
C ASP A 355 9.78 -18.10 -6.76
N ILE A 356 10.46 -16.94 -6.76
CA ILE A 356 11.81 -16.85 -6.20
C ILE A 356 11.73 -16.92 -4.68
N ILE A 357 12.14 -18.06 -4.13
CA ILE A 357 12.16 -18.31 -2.68
C ILE A 357 13.61 -18.38 -2.21
N LEU A 358 14.00 -17.50 -1.28
CA LEU A 358 15.30 -17.57 -0.61
C LEU A 358 15.15 -18.39 0.67
N LYS A 359 15.99 -19.40 0.82
CA LYS A 359 16.04 -20.28 1.97
C LYS A 359 17.44 -20.30 2.58
N ILE A 360 17.49 -20.29 3.91
CA ILE A 360 18.71 -20.48 4.69
C ILE A 360 18.65 -21.88 5.28
N SER A 361 19.66 -22.71 4.99
CA SER A 361 19.81 -24.05 5.54
C SER A 361 21.19 -24.22 6.18
N GLU A 362 21.35 -25.28 6.98
CA GLU A 362 22.65 -25.70 7.47
C GLU A 362 23.50 -26.31 6.33
N ASP A 363 24.83 -26.23 6.44
CA ASP A 363 25.75 -26.95 5.55
C ASP A 363 25.63 -28.48 5.82
N GLU A 364 25.50 -29.30 4.78
CA GLU A 364 25.08 -30.72 4.87
C GLU A 364 25.98 -31.62 5.73
N ASN A 365 27.18 -31.14 6.09
CA ASN A 365 28.18 -31.89 6.84
C ASN A 365 28.05 -31.77 8.38
N GLU A 366 27.13 -30.96 8.90
CA GLU A 366 26.99 -30.76 10.35
C GLU A 366 25.82 -31.56 10.95
N ASN A 367 26.02 -32.14 12.14
CA ASN A 367 24.97 -32.86 12.88
C ASN A 367 23.84 -31.90 13.30
N LEU A 368 22.67 -32.05 12.68
CA LEU A 368 21.44 -31.26 12.88
C LEU A 368 20.79 -31.43 14.26
N GLU A 369 21.13 -32.46 15.04
CA GLU A 369 20.40 -32.80 16.28
C GLU A 369 20.42 -31.68 17.35
N ASN A 370 21.38 -30.75 17.26
CA ASN A 370 21.60 -29.71 18.26
C ASN A 370 21.13 -28.31 17.87
N LYS A 371 20.44 -28.17 16.72
CA LYS A 371 20.09 -26.86 16.17
C LYS A 371 18.66 -26.84 15.61
N LYS A 372 18.05 -25.66 15.60
CA LYS A 372 16.75 -25.42 14.99
C LYS A 372 16.70 -24.01 14.41
N LEU A 373 16.41 -23.92 13.12
CA LEU A 373 16.20 -22.66 12.41
C LEU A 373 14.69 -22.36 12.31
N THR A 374 14.29 -21.11 12.50
CA THR A 374 12.92 -20.63 12.20
C THR A 374 12.97 -19.29 11.49
N GLY A 375 11.97 -18.97 10.66
CA GLY A 375 11.97 -17.73 9.90
C GLY A 375 13.12 -17.65 8.89
N ASN A 376 13.55 -18.80 8.38
CA ASN A 376 14.70 -18.99 7.48
C ASN A 376 14.30 -19.07 6.00
N VAL A 377 13.07 -18.73 5.67
CA VAL A 377 12.53 -18.69 4.30
C VAL A 377 11.90 -17.33 4.08
N CYS A 378 12.21 -16.67 2.97
CA CYS A 378 11.51 -15.46 2.54
C CYS A 378 11.19 -15.52 1.05
N TYR A 379 10.15 -14.79 0.69
CA TYR A 379 9.67 -14.60 -0.67
C TYR A 379 10.00 -13.19 -1.10
N PHE A 380 10.44 -13.01 -2.35
CA PHE A 380 10.67 -11.67 -2.88
C PHE A 380 9.33 -10.99 -3.17
N SER A 381 9.13 -9.81 -2.56
CA SER A 381 8.00 -8.93 -2.82
C SER A 381 8.54 -7.58 -3.27
N ARG A 382 8.17 -7.15 -4.49
CA ARG A 382 8.74 -5.95 -5.13
C ARG A 382 10.27 -5.94 -5.14
N GLY A 383 10.86 -7.12 -5.35
CA GLY A 383 12.31 -7.29 -5.41
C GLY A 383 13.02 -7.37 -4.07
N ILE A 384 12.29 -7.38 -2.95
CA ILE A 384 12.87 -7.39 -1.61
C ILE A 384 12.43 -8.64 -0.85
N CYS A 385 13.38 -9.33 -0.24
CA CYS A 385 13.18 -10.46 0.66
C CYS A 385 13.63 -10.03 2.07
N GLU A 386 12.75 -10.09 3.07
CA GLU A 386 13.07 -9.67 4.43
C GLU A 386 12.71 -10.76 5.43
N LEU A 387 13.73 -11.31 6.09
CA LEU A 387 13.61 -12.32 7.14
C LEU A 387 13.57 -11.63 8.51
N LYS A 388 12.44 -11.00 8.85
CA LYS A 388 12.31 -10.24 10.12
C LYS A 388 12.43 -11.10 11.37
N ASP A 389 12.00 -12.36 11.27
CA ASP A 389 11.89 -13.30 12.38
C ASP A 389 12.88 -14.46 12.26
N PHE A 390 14.00 -14.28 11.55
CA PHE A 390 15.04 -15.29 11.48
C PHE A 390 15.66 -15.51 12.85
N LYS A 391 15.54 -16.73 13.37
CA LYS A 391 16.01 -17.14 14.70
C LYS A 391 16.71 -18.48 14.60
N ILE A 392 17.75 -18.63 15.41
CA ILE A 392 18.46 -19.89 15.58
C ILE A 392 18.37 -20.31 17.03
N TYR A 393 17.99 -21.55 17.27
CA TYR A 393 17.99 -22.14 18.60
C TYR A 393 19.05 -23.24 18.67
N THR A 394 19.82 -23.28 19.75
CA THR A 394 20.83 -24.30 19.99
C THR A 394 20.68 -24.94 21.37
N THR A 395 21.35 -26.08 21.59
CA THR A 395 21.47 -26.71 22.92
C THR A 395 22.66 -26.17 23.71
N VAL A 396 23.71 -25.71 23.02
CA VAL A 396 24.94 -25.10 23.56
C VAL A 396 25.38 -23.92 22.69
N PRO A 397 26.08 -22.90 23.24
CA PRO A 397 26.73 -21.87 22.43
C PRO A 397 27.67 -22.49 21.39
N SER A 398 27.59 -22.04 20.15
CA SER A 398 28.31 -22.65 19.03
C SER A 398 28.41 -21.70 17.84
N SER A 399 29.39 -21.89 16.97
CA SER A 399 29.45 -21.22 15.67
C SER A 399 28.83 -22.13 14.60
N LEU A 400 27.99 -21.56 13.74
CA LEU A 400 27.29 -22.26 12.65
C LEU A 400 27.69 -21.67 11.30
N LYS A 401 27.89 -22.53 10.32
CA LYS A 401 27.96 -22.09 8.93
C LYS A 401 26.64 -22.40 8.25
N LEU A 402 25.91 -21.35 7.87
CA LEU A 402 24.66 -21.49 7.12
C LEU A 402 24.89 -21.20 5.65
N LYS A 403 24.09 -21.85 4.80
CA LYS A 403 24.12 -21.73 3.36
C LYS A 403 22.81 -21.14 2.86
N PHE A 404 22.91 -20.19 1.95
CA PHE A 404 21.78 -19.66 1.20
C PHE A 404 21.49 -20.56 -0.01
N SER A 405 20.23 -20.88 -0.23
CA SER A 405 19.73 -21.54 -1.43
C SER A 405 18.52 -20.81 -2.00
N VAL A 406 18.37 -20.86 -3.32
CA VAL A 406 17.17 -20.37 -4.01
C VAL A 406 16.39 -21.59 -4.48
N GLU A 407 15.12 -21.68 -4.10
CA GLU A 407 14.19 -22.66 -4.65
C GLU A 407 13.47 -22.00 -5.82
N ILE A 408 13.84 -22.36 -7.05
CA ILE A 408 13.20 -21.94 -8.30
C ILE A 408 13.34 -23.07 -9.32
N ASP A 409 12.39 -23.20 -10.26
CA ASP A 409 12.46 -24.22 -11.31
C ASP A 409 13.65 -24.01 -12.28
N ASN A 410 14.26 -22.81 -12.30
CA ASN A 410 15.38 -22.44 -13.17
C ASN A 410 16.63 -21.96 -12.38
N ASN A 411 17.63 -22.83 -12.26
CA ASN A 411 18.79 -22.77 -11.34
C ASN A 411 19.82 -21.61 -11.49
N PHE A 412 19.53 -20.49 -12.15
CA PHE A 412 20.58 -19.54 -12.58
C PHE A 412 20.81 -18.32 -11.69
N ILE A 413 19.98 -18.10 -10.66
CA ILE A 413 20.13 -16.94 -9.78
C ILE A 413 21.33 -17.13 -8.84
N LYS A 414 22.34 -16.27 -8.96
CA LYS A 414 23.50 -16.27 -8.08
C LYS A 414 23.19 -15.57 -6.77
N ILE A 415 23.79 -16.02 -5.68
CA ILE A 415 23.71 -15.32 -4.39
C ILE A 415 25.09 -14.72 -4.13
N ASP A 416 25.14 -13.45 -3.73
CA ASP A 416 26.39 -12.91 -3.17
C ASP A 416 26.64 -13.52 -1.80
N ASN A 417 27.82 -14.12 -1.63
CA ASN A 417 28.22 -14.83 -0.42
C ASN A 417 27.23 -15.93 -0.03
N ASN A 418 27.36 -17.09 -0.69
CA ASN A 418 26.48 -18.25 -0.46
C ASN A 418 26.47 -18.77 0.98
N ASN A 419 27.39 -18.33 1.84
CA ASN A 419 27.48 -18.78 3.22
C ASN A 419 27.58 -17.59 4.19
N ILE A 420 27.05 -17.79 5.39
CA ILE A 420 27.16 -16.89 6.54
C ILE A 420 27.64 -17.68 7.76
N ILE A 421 28.61 -17.12 8.49
CA ILE A 421 29.04 -17.65 9.78
C ILE A 421 28.23 -16.97 10.87
N VAL A 422 27.56 -17.75 11.71
CA VAL A 422 26.73 -17.28 12.82
C VAL A 422 27.35 -17.75 14.12
N ASP A 423 27.95 -16.84 14.87
CA ASP A 423 28.37 -17.12 16.24
C ASP A 423 27.14 -16.99 17.14
N ILE A 424 26.84 -18.05 17.88
CA ILE A 424 25.69 -18.11 18.79
C ILE A 424 26.22 -18.06 20.22
N ASP A 425 26.10 -16.87 20.80
CA ASP A 425 26.50 -16.58 22.18
C ASP A 425 25.49 -17.15 23.18
N ASP A 426 25.97 -17.40 24.41
CA ASP A 426 25.08 -17.71 25.53
C ASP A 426 24.26 -16.48 25.96
N CYS A 427 23.21 -16.72 26.74
CA CYS A 427 22.43 -15.65 27.33
C CYS A 427 23.29 -14.82 28.28
N SER A 428 23.17 -13.49 28.20
CA SER A 428 23.82 -12.62 29.19
C SER A 428 23.20 -12.82 30.57
N ASP A 429 23.93 -12.50 31.64
CA ASP A 429 23.50 -12.69 33.04
C ASP A 429 22.12 -12.07 33.36
N HIS A 430 21.78 -10.96 32.70
CA HIS A 430 20.49 -10.25 32.85
C HIS A 430 19.30 -10.93 32.12
N GLN A 431 19.56 -11.90 31.24
CA GLN A 431 18.54 -12.59 30.45
C GLN A 431 18.17 -13.96 31.05
N ILE A 432 16.99 -14.44 30.69
CA ILE A 432 16.46 -15.74 31.13
C ILE A 432 16.69 -16.77 30.02
N LYS A 433 17.37 -17.86 30.38
CA LYS A 433 17.63 -19.00 29.49
C LYS A 433 16.45 -19.97 29.56
N MET A 434 15.60 -19.94 28.54
CA MET A 434 14.36 -20.71 28.46
C MET A 434 14.55 -21.95 27.59
N TYR A 435 14.24 -23.14 28.09
CA TYR A 435 14.38 -24.40 27.34
C TYR A 435 13.04 -24.90 26.80
N ASP A 436 13.02 -25.32 25.54
CA ASP A 436 11.88 -26.03 24.96
C ASP A 436 11.90 -27.53 25.29
N LYS A 437 10.88 -28.27 24.80
CA LYS A 437 10.76 -29.72 25.05
C LYS A 437 11.91 -30.54 24.46
N ASN A 438 12.58 -30.01 23.43
CA ASN A 438 13.69 -30.65 22.75
C ASN A 438 15.04 -30.16 23.31
N LYS A 439 15.04 -29.42 24.43
CA LYS A 439 16.21 -28.86 25.10
C LYS A 439 16.93 -27.75 24.32
N PHE A 440 16.30 -27.17 23.29
CA PHE A 440 16.81 -25.95 22.69
C PHE A 440 16.56 -24.79 23.64
N TYR A 441 17.58 -23.97 23.90
CA TYR A 441 17.40 -22.78 24.74
C TYR A 441 17.13 -21.54 23.91
N SER A 442 16.51 -20.55 24.52
CA SER A 442 16.35 -19.19 23.99
C SER A 442 16.65 -18.17 25.08
N CYS A 443 17.20 -17.03 24.69
CA CYS A 443 17.54 -15.93 25.56
C CYS A 443 16.44 -14.88 25.52
N GLU A 444 15.63 -14.83 26.56
CA GLU A 444 14.54 -13.88 26.67
C GLU A 444 14.89 -12.77 27.66
N ASN A 445 14.50 -11.54 27.32
CA ASN A 445 14.49 -10.47 28.30
C ASN A 445 13.39 -10.75 29.34
N PRO A 446 13.63 -10.47 30.63
CA PRO A 446 12.64 -10.71 31.68
C PRO A 446 11.34 -9.93 31.39
N LEU A 447 10.21 -10.61 31.46
CA LEU A 447 8.88 -10.03 31.36
C LEU A 447 8.47 -9.46 32.71
N CYS A 448 8.12 -8.18 32.75
CA CYS A 448 7.56 -7.52 33.93
C CYS A 448 6.08 -7.20 33.71
N SER A 449 5.37 -6.88 34.79
CA SER A 449 4.01 -6.34 34.72
C SER A 449 3.94 -5.10 33.83
N ASN A 450 2.82 -4.89 33.14
CA ASN A 450 2.57 -3.68 32.33
C ASN A 450 2.66 -2.38 33.15
N ASP A 451 2.52 -2.47 34.47
CA ASP A 451 2.72 -1.37 35.41
C ASP A 451 4.20 -0.92 35.52
N CYS A 452 5.15 -1.70 34.98
CA CYS A 452 6.56 -1.37 34.99
C CYS A 452 6.90 -0.40 33.85
N PRO A 453 7.35 0.84 34.13
CA PRO A 453 7.54 1.88 33.11
C PRO A 453 8.86 1.74 32.33
N ILE A 454 9.08 0.56 31.71
CA ILE A 454 10.29 0.24 30.95
C ILE A 454 10.42 1.12 29.71
N ALA A 455 9.30 1.40 29.03
CA ALA A 455 9.27 2.24 27.83
C ALA A 455 9.76 3.67 28.10
N ASN A 456 9.52 4.17 29.31
CA ASN A 456 9.94 5.52 29.74
C ASN A 456 11.41 5.55 30.21
N LYS A 457 12.10 4.41 30.23
CA LYS A 457 13.46 4.24 30.78
C LYS A 457 13.57 4.66 32.25
N THR A 458 12.46 4.70 32.99
CA THR A 458 12.44 5.03 34.42
C THR A 458 12.49 3.78 35.31
N ALA A 459 12.28 2.61 34.71
CA ALA A 459 12.47 1.31 35.34
C ALA A 459 13.11 0.32 34.37
N GLU A 460 13.81 -0.66 34.91
CA GLU A 460 14.33 -1.82 34.21
C GLU A 460 13.66 -3.09 34.75
N CYS A 461 13.46 -4.08 33.90
CA CYS A 461 13.01 -5.39 34.34
C CYS A 461 14.22 -6.25 34.63
N VAL A 462 14.37 -6.69 35.88
CA VAL A 462 15.50 -7.50 36.33
C VAL A 462 15.02 -8.92 36.56
N LYS A 463 15.82 -9.88 36.10
CA LYS A 463 15.60 -11.31 36.29
C LYS A 463 15.57 -11.66 37.78
N GLY A 464 14.53 -12.40 38.19
CA GLY A 464 14.47 -12.95 39.56
C GLY A 464 15.37 -14.17 39.79
N GLU A 465 15.69 -14.43 41.06
CA GLU A 465 16.53 -15.57 41.48
C GLU A 465 15.85 -16.91 41.16
N GLY A 466 16.60 -17.85 40.56
CA GLY A 466 16.14 -19.24 40.35
C GLY A 466 15.17 -19.48 39.19
N ASN A 467 14.96 -18.50 38.29
CA ASN A 467 13.93 -18.60 37.28
C ASN A 467 14.37 -19.35 36.00
N TYR A 468 13.85 -20.57 35.85
CA TYR A 468 13.78 -21.31 34.57
C TYR A 468 12.56 -20.91 33.72
N TYR A 469 11.70 -20.00 34.22
CA TYR A 469 10.49 -19.55 33.55
C TYR A 469 10.39 -18.03 33.54
N ASN A 470 10.18 -17.45 32.37
CA ASN A 470 9.99 -16.00 32.20
C ASN A 470 8.56 -15.57 32.54
N LYS A 471 8.17 -15.62 33.83
CA LYS A 471 6.84 -15.21 34.30
C LYS A 471 6.90 -13.82 34.94
N MET A 472 5.91 -12.98 34.65
CA MET A 472 5.79 -11.61 35.17
C MET A 472 5.93 -11.51 36.70
N LEU A 473 5.38 -12.47 37.45
CA LEU A 473 5.41 -12.47 38.92
C LEU A 473 6.79 -12.81 39.52
N LEU A 474 7.67 -13.41 38.72
CA LEU A 474 8.97 -13.88 39.19
C LEU A 474 10.09 -12.88 38.87
N ASN A 475 9.85 -11.91 37.99
CA ASN A 475 10.80 -10.86 37.65
C ASN A 475 10.51 -9.59 38.45
N LYS A 476 11.54 -8.80 38.73
CA LYS A 476 11.44 -7.58 39.53
C LYS A 476 11.49 -6.36 38.63
N CYS A 477 10.49 -5.49 38.74
CA CYS A 477 10.57 -4.15 38.17
C CYS A 477 11.41 -3.28 39.12
N GLN A 478 12.60 -2.89 38.70
CA GLN A 478 13.50 -2.05 39.48
C GLN A 478 13.50 -0.65 38.89
N CYS A 479 13.26 0.37 39.72
CA CYS A 479 13.39 1.74 39.26
C CYS A 479 14.85 2.03 38.91
N VAL A 480 15.08 2.70 37.78
CA VAL A 480 16.40 3.25 37.47
C VAL A 480 16.71 4.31 38.53
N SER A 481 17.98 4.38 38.97
CA SER A 481 18.41 5.32 40.01
C SER A 481 17.87 6.74 39.79
N GLY A 482 17.18 7.30 40.79
CA GLY A 482 16.57 8.64 40.74
C GLY A 482 15.04 8.66 40.62
N TRP A 483 14.38 7.51 40.41
CA TRP A 483 12.92 7.41 40.33
C TRP A 483 12.32 6.68 41.54
N THR A 484 11.21 7.20 42.08
CA THR A 484 10.41 6.56 43.14
C THR A 484 8.95 6.48 42.67
N GLY A 485 8.23 5.41 43.01
CA GLY A 485 6.89 5.13 42.47
C GLY A 485 5.76 5.68 43.35
N ASP A 486 4.98 6.64 42.83
CA ASP A 486 3.81 7.21 43.52
C ASP A 486 2.50 6.81 42.85
N LYS A 487 1.58 6.18 43.61
CA LYS A 487 0.20 5.82 43.17
C LYS A 487 -0.91 6.57 43.93
N LEU A 488 -0.63 7.64 44.69
CA LEU A 488 -1.63 8.27 45.60
C LEU A 488 -1.73 9.81 45.53
N ILE A 489 -1.64 10.40 44.35
CA ILE A 489 -1.60 11.87 44.19
C ILE A 489 -2.95 12.55 44.54
N ILE A 490 -4.11 11.91 44.34
CA ILE A 490 -5.41 12.61 44.46
C ILE A 490 -5.85 12.84 45.92
N PHE A 491 -5.62 11.87 46.82
CA PHE A 491 -5.96 12.02 48.23
C PHE A 491 -5.08 13.05 48.94
N SER A 492 -3.80 13.14 48.58
CA SER A 492 -2.91 14.18 49.10
C SER A 492 -3.35 15.58 48.65
N GLU A 493 -3.87 15.72 47.42
CA GLU A 493 -4.40 16.99 46.94
C GLU A 493 -5.67 17.40 47.70
N MET A 494 -6.64 16.50 47.96
CA MET A 494 -7.83 16.84 48.77
C MET A 494 -7.45 17.34 50.17
N ILE A 495 -6.47 16.70 50.82
CA ILE A 495 -5.95 17.15 52.11
C ILE A 495 -5.25 18.51 51.98
N TYR A 496 -4.51 18.74 50.89
CA TYR A 496 -3.85 20.01 50.61
C TYR A 496 -4.85 21.18 50.48
N PHE A 497 -5.97 21.00 49.78
CA PHE A 497 -7.02 22.01 49.64
C PHE A 497 -7.68 22.37 50.99
N LEU A 498 -7.93 21.39 51.85
CA LEU A 498 -8.45 21.61 53.21
C LEU A 498 -7.48 22.42 54.08
N LEU A 499 -6.18 22.11 54.01
CA LEU A 499 -5.14 22.81 54.77
C LEU A 499 -4.93 24.26 54.28
N HIS A 500 -5.08 24.51 52.98
CA HIS A 500 -4.84 25.82 52.36
C HIS A 500 -6.10 26.63 52.06
N ARG A 501 -7.22 26.36 52.75
CA ARG A 501 -8.53 27.01 52.52
C ARG A 501 -8.55 28.55 52.51
N ASN A 502 -7.55 29.18 53.12
CA ASN A 502 -7.43 30.65 53.20
C ASN A 502 -6.66 31.26 52.02
N SER A 503 -6.03 30.45 51.17
CA SER A 503 -5.33 30.95 49.98
C SER A 503 -6.31 31.58 48.99
N GLY A 504 -5.93 32.69 48.35
CA GLY A 504 -6.81 33.41 47.43
C GLY A 504 -7.36 32.51 46.32
N ILE A 505 -6.52 31.62 45.80
CA ILE A 505 -6.88 30.67 44.72
C ILE A 505 -8.03 29.74 45.12
N ILE A 506 -8.16 29.37 46.40
CA ILE A 506 -9.23 28.48 46.91
C ILE A 506 -10.41 29.30 47.46
N ARG A 507 -10.10 30.42 48.12
CA ARG A 507 -11.10 31.31 48.72
C ARG A 507 -12.00 31.96 47.67
N ASP A 508 -11.43 32.37 46.54
CA ASP A 508 -12.13 33.11 45.50
C ASP A 508 -13.19 32.25 44.75
N PRO A 509 -12.91 31.01 44.31
CA PRO A 509 -13.92 30.12 43.75
C PRO A 509 -14.85 29.50 44.81
N GLY A 510 -14.34 29.34 46.04
CA GLY A 510 -15.05 28.77 47.19
C GLY A 510 -14.69 27.30 47.42
N LEU A 511 -14.28 26.99 48.66
CA LEU A 511 -13.80 25.67 49.08
C LEU A 511 -14.74 24.52 48.69
N MET A 512 -16.04 24.66 48.93
CA MET A 512 -17.03 23.62 48.60
C MET A 512 -17.05 23.26 47.12
N LYS A 513 -16.83 24.23 46.22
CA LYS A 513 -16.82 23.97 44.77
C LYS A 513 -15.55 23.24 44.35
N CYS A 514 -14.40 23.60 44.93
CA CYS A 514 -13.14 22.90 44.70
C CYS A 514 -13.19 21.45 45.20
N GLU A 515 -13.71 21.22 46.41
CA GLU A 515 -13.88 19.87 46.98
C GLU A 515 -14.83 19.00 46.15
N LEU A 516 -15.97 19.56 45.72
CA LEU A 516 -16.91 18.82 44.86
C LEU A 516 -16.29 18.49 43.48
N ALA A 517 -15.40 19.34 42.95
CA ALA A 517 -14.72 19.08 41.69
C ALA A 517 -13.68 17.96 41.84
N LEU A 518 -12.91 17.98 42.93
CA LEU A 518 -11.97 16.90 43.27
C LEU A 518 -12.71 15.59 43.53
N LEU A 519 -13.88 15.63 44.18
CA LEU A 519 -14.74 14.46 44.37
C LEU A 519 -15.24 13.90 43.04
N GLY A 520 -15.62 14.76 42.09
CA GLY A 520 -16.00 14.35 40.74
C GLY A 520 -14.85 13.67 39.98
N LEU A 521 -13.64 14.21 40.07
CA LEU A 521 -12.43 13.58 39.53
C LEU A 521 -12.12 12.24 40.21
N LEU A 522 -12.26 12.17 41.54
CA LEU A 522 -12.04 10.94 42.30
C LEU A 522 -13.00 9.83 41.83
N PHE A 523 -14.30 10.13 41.66
CA PHE A 523 -15.25 9.15 41.10
C PHE A 523 -14.88 8.71 39.69
N TYR A 524 -14.43 9.64 38.84
CA TYR A 524 -13.94 9.28 37.51
C TYR A 524 -12.74 8.32 37.57
N PHE A 525 -11.75 8.54 38.45
CA PHE A 525 -10.61 7.64 38.58
C PHE A 525 -10.96 6.31 39.24
N ILE A 526 -11.84 6.31 40.25
CA ILE A 526 -12.39 5.08 40.85
C ILE A 526 -13.08 4.23 39.78
N SER A 527 -13.73 4.85 38.79
CA SER A 527 -14.36 4.10 37.68
C SER A 527 -13.36 3.24 36.91
N ASN A 528 -12.12 3.72 36.70
CA ASN A 528 -11.09 2.99 35.96
C ASN A 528 -10.56 1.76 36.72
N ALA A 529 -10.80 1.66 38.03
CA ALA A 529 -10.47 0.46 38.80
C ALA A 529 -11.41 -0.72 38.48
N PHE A 530 -12.57 -0.45 37.87
CA PHE A 530 -13.54 -1.48 37.50
C PHE A 530 -13.41 -1.85 36.02
N ASN A 531 -13.14 -3.14 35.75
CA ASN A 531 -13.05 -3.67 34.39
C ASN A 531 -14.45 -3.92 33.80
N ILE A 532 -14.76 -3.25 32.69
CA ILE A 532 -16.05 -3.36 31.97
C ILE A 532 -16.34 -4.79 31.49
N PHE A 533 -15.30 -5.60 31.25
CA PHE A 533 -15.44 -6.95 30.70
C PHE A 533 -15.50 -8.06 31.75
N SER A 534 -15.25 -7.78 33.04
CA SER A 534 -15.10 -8.86 34.01
C SER A 534 -16.44 -9.46 34.46
N ASN A 535 -17.40 -8.63 34.84
CA ASN A 535 -18.75 -9.05 35.23
C ASN A 535 -19.70 -7.84 35.22
N TYR A 536 -21.00 -8.10 35.30
CA TYR A 536 -22.03 -7.06 35.28
C TYR A 536 -21.84 -6.01 36.38
N SER A 537 -21.47 -6.42 37.60
CA SER A 537 -21.27 -5.50 38.72
C SER A 537 -20.12 -4.53 38.48
N ASN A 538 -18.99 -4.99 37.94
CA ASN A 538 -17.85 -4.14 37.63
C ASN A 538 -18.15 -3.22 36.44
N CYS A 539 -18.83 -3.72 35.41
CA CYS A 539 -19.33 -2.87 34.32
C CYS A 539 -20.28 -1.79 34.86
N PHE A 540 -21.22 -2.16 35.73
CA PHE A 540 -22.13 -1.24 36.39
C PHE A 540 -21.38 -0.17 37.20
N LEU A 541 -20.46 -0.56 38.09
CA LEU A 541 -19.72 0.37 38.92
C LEU A 541 -18.83 1.29 38.06
N ASN A 542 -18.23 0.78 36.98
CA ASN A 542 -17.50 1.60 36.01
C ASN A 542 -18.40 2.70 35.43
N VAL A 543 -19.53 2.31 34.83
CA VAL A 543 -20.48 3.24 34.19
C VAL A 543 -21.02 4.24 35.22
N PHE A 544 -21.46 3.76 36.38
CA PHE A 544 -22.02 4.59 37.44
C PHE A 544 -21.03 5.66 37.95
N PHE A 545 -19.84 5.26 38.39
CA PHE A 545 -18.85 6.20 38.92
C PHE A 545 -18.33 7.15 37.84
N LYS A 546 -18.14 6.67 36.61
CA LYS A 546 -17.66 7.49 35.49
C LYS A 546 -18.66 8.61 35.16
N HIS A 547 -19.93 8.27 34.97
CA HIS A 547 -20.95 9.25 34.61
C HIS A 547 -21.34 10.17 35.77
N THR A 548 -21.41 9.64 37.00
CA THR A 548 -21.66 10.46 38.19
C THR A 548 -20.54 11.48 38.41
N GLY A 549 -19.27 11.07 38.26
CA GLY A 549 -18.12 11.97 38.37
C GLY A 549 -18.13 13.07 37.31
N ILE A 550 -18.40 12.71 36.05
CA ILE A 550 -18.52 13.67 34.93
C ILE A 550 -19.68 14.64 35.13
N LEU A 551 -20.87 14.15 35.51
CA LEU A 551 -22.05 14.99 35.75
C LEU A 551 -21.82 15.98 36.90
N LEU A 552 -21.14 15.53 37.98
CA LEU A 552 -20.80 16.38 39.10
C LEU A 552 -19.85 17.51 38.68
N LEU A 553 -18.79 17.20 37.92
CA LEU A 553 -17.87 18.19 37.36
C LEU A 553 -18.62 19.21 36.48
N TYR A 554 -19.49 18.72 35.59
CA TYR A 554 -20.28 19.59 34.71
C TYR A 554 -21.21 20.52 35.49
N SER A 555 -21.89 20.00 36.50
CA SER A 555 -22.80 20.78 37.37
C SER A 555 -22.06 21.92 38.08
N ILE A 556 -20.83 21.68 38.54
CA ILE A 556 -20.00 22.70 39.17
C ILE A 556 -19.58 23.78 38.17
N PHE A 557 -19.22 23.38 36.94
CA PHE A 557 -18.90 24.35 35.88
C PHE A 557 -20.11 25.19 35.48
N LEU A 558 -21.29 24.60 35.38
CA LEU A 558 -22.54 25.36 35.17
C LEU A 558 -22.80 26.33 36.31
N CYS A 559 -22.54 25.94 37.57
CA CYS A 559 -22.62 26.86 38.70
C CYS A 559 -21.63 28.04 38.56
N PHE A 560 -20.39 27.80 38.13
CA PHE A 560 -19.42 28.88 37.88
C PHE A 560 -19.86 29.82 36.75
N ILE A 561 -20.40 29.26 35.67
CA ILE A 561 -20.88 30.02 34.53
C ILE A 561 -22.11 30.84 34.93
N GLY A 562 -23.13 30.22 35.52
CA GLY A 562 -24.37 30.89 35.94
C GLY A 562 -24.14 31.98 36.98
N THR A 563 -23.28 31.71 37.97
CA THR A 563 -22.87 32.75 38.95
C THR A 563 -22.15 33.91 38.26
N GLY A 564 -21.29 33.63 37.27
CA GLY A 564 -20.61 34.65 36.47
C GLY A 564 -21.57 35.46 35.58
N CYS A 565 -22.64 34.86 35.05
CA CYS A 565 -23.64 35.55 34.23
C CYS A 565 -24.51 36.50 35.06
N GLU A 566 -25.00 36.04 36.20
CA GLU A 566 -25.94 36.81 37.04
C GLU A 566 -25.25 37.90 37.85
N LEU A 567 -24.00 37.68 38.26
CA LEU A 567 -23.22 38.64 39.06
C LEU A 567 -22.24 39.46 38.22
N GLY A 568 -22.02 39.09 36.94
CA GLY A 568 -21.15 39.82 36.03
C GLY A 568 -21.71 41.20 35.68
N LEU A 569 -20.89 42.23 35.83
CA LEU A 569 -21.29 43.60 35.45
C LEU A 569 -21.12 43.81 33.95
N ASN A 570 -22.20 44.19 33.27
CA ASN A 570 -22.18 44.54 31.85
C ASN A 570 -21.40 45.86 31.66
N ILE A 571 -20.32 45.82 30.87
CA ILE A 571 -19.45 46.97 30.56
C ILE A 571 -20.26 48.16 30.05
N ASN A 572 -21.22 47.90 29.16
CA ASN A 572 -22.01 48.93 28.51
C ASN A 572 -22.94 49.64 29.50
N ALA A 573 -23.35 48.95 30.57
CA ALA A 573 -24.14 49.53 31.65
C ALA A 573 -23.28 50.41 32.58
N ILE A 574 -21.99 50.07 32.79
CA ILE A 574 -21.06 50.90 33.59
C ILE A 574 -20.62 52.13 32.78
N GLN A 575 -20.30 51.96 31.50
CA GLN A 575 -19.87 53.07 30.64
C GLN A 575 -20.97 54.11 30.37
N SER A 576 -22.25 53.71 30.38
CA SER A 576 -23.38 54.64 30.18
C SER A 576 -23.82 55.38 31.44
N SER A 577 -23.41 54.94 32.65
CA SER A 577 -23.91 55.49 33.91
C SER A 577 -22.88 56.25 34.75
N TYR A 578 -21.57 56.10 34.52
CA TYR A 578 -20.54 56.66 35.42
C TYR A 578 -19.26 57.17 34.73
N ILE A 579 -19.40 57.93 33.64
CA ILE A 579 -18.29 58.77 33.15
C ILE A 579 -18.78 60.23 33.01
N PRO A 580 -18.55 61.10 34.01
CA PRO A 580 -18.51 62.53 33.78
C PRO A 580 -17.42 62.79 32.74
N GLN A 581 -17.72 63.63 31.75
CA GLN A 581 -16.77 64.10 30.75
C GLN A 581 -15.52 64.69 31.42
N ILE A 582 -14.50 63.84 31.66
CA ILE A 582 -13.13 64.32 31.84
C ILE A 582 -12.60 64.53 30.43
N SER A 583 -12.92 65.70 29.90
CA SER A 583 -12.27 66.24 28.71
C SER A 583 -10.79 66.49 29.00
N GLY A 584 -9.93 65.86 28.22
CA GLY A 584 -8.57 66.33 28.00
C GLY A 584 -7.50 65.70 28.88
N TYR A 585 -7.10 64.47 28.57
CA TYR A 585 -5.68 64.10 28.56
C TYR A 585 -5.45 63.12 27.41
N ALA A 586 -4.73 63.58 26.39
CA ALA A 586 -4.31 62.78 25.26
C ALA A 586 -3.36 61.69 25.75
N PHE A 587 -3.79 60.43 25.66
CA PHE A 587 -2.92 59.29 25.89
C PHE A 587 -2.09 59.08 24.63
N GLN A 588 -0.83 59.53 24.66
CA GLN A 588 0.15 59.22 23.61
C GLN A 588 0.45 57.72 23.66
N ASP A 589 0.10 57.05 22.56
CA ASP A 589 0.32 55.63 22.30
C ASP A 589 1.80 55.37 21.99
N SER A 590 2.59 55.03 23.01
CA SER A 590 3.97 54.56 22.84
C SER A 590 3.95 53.08 22.47
N ARG A 591 3.99 52.79 21.17
CA ARG A 591 4.29 51.47 20.61
C ARG A 591 5.65 51.00 21.12
N GLY A 592 5.65 50.04 22.02
CA GLY A 592 6.83 49.28 22.43
C GLY A 592 7.29 48.39 21.28
N THR A 593 8.41 48.76 20.69
CA THR A 593 9.28 47.96 19.83
C THR A 593 9.73 46.68 20.53
N GLU A 594 9.58 45.54 19.85
CA GLU A 594 10.21 44.27 20.19
C GLU A 594 11.73 44.44 20.27
N LEU A 595 12.30 44.23 21.47
CA LEU A 595 13.74 44.18 21.68
C LEU A 595 14.16 42.72 21.89
N THR A 596 14.87 42.20 20.88
CA THR A 596 15.56 40.92 20.89
C THR A 596 16.63 40.88 21.98
N HIS A 597 16.50 39.92 22.90
CA HIS A 597 17.54 39.60 23.88
C HIS A 597 18.73 38.93 23.18
N LYS A 598 19.90 39.56 23.27
CA LYS A 598 21.20 38.92 23.04
C LYS A 598 22.13 39.26 24.21
N THR A 599 22.53 38.20 24.91
CA THR A 599 23.85 37.96 25.51
C THR A 599 24.52 39.04 26.38
N GLY A 600 24.60 38.75 27.67
CA GLY A 600 25.88 38.34 28.28
C GLY A 600 26.62 39.36 29.14
N LEU A 601 27.04 38.86 30.33
CA LEU A 601 28.29 39.18 31.05
C LEU A 601 28.32 40.58 31.72
N ILE A 602 28.89 40.85 32.90
CA ILE A 602 29.51 40.12 34.03
C ILE A 602 29.90 41.24 35.06
N LEU A 603 30.09 40.88 36.35
CA LEU A 603 30.73 41.64 37.46
C LEU A 603 29.94 42.84 38.05
N GLU A 604 29.59 42.84 39.34
CA GLU A 604 30.46 43.09 40.54
C GLU A 604 31.13 44.47 40.51
N ASN A 605 31.35 45.23 41.58
CA ASN A 605 30.95 45.29 43.00
C ASN A 605 31.55 46.66 43.47
N GLU A 606 31.42 46.94 44.78
CA GLU A 606 32.26 47.87 45.58
C GLU A 606 31.81 49.34 45.61
N ASN A 607 31.30 49.82 46.76
CA ASN A 607 32.02 50.26 47.98
C ASN A 607 32.84 51.53 47.70
N GLY A 608 32.81 52.60 48.48
CA GLY A 608 32.40 52.83 49.85
C GLY A 608 33.36 53.89 50.40
N ASP A 609 32.93 54.77 51.30
CA ASP A 609 33.84 55.39 52.27
C ASP A 609 33.07 56.05 53.44
N ASN A 610 33.25 55.41 54.60
CA ASN A 610 33.52 55.91 55.95
C ASN A 610 33.32 57.40 56.28
N TYR A 611 32.70 57.70 57.44
CA TYR A 611 33.36 58.30 58.63
C TYR A 611 32.34 58.57 59.77
N LEU A 612 32.66 58.05 60.96
CA LEU A 612 32.54 58.61 62.33
C LEU A 612 31.31 59.42 62.83
N ASN A 613 30.90 59.02 64.05
CA ASN A 613 30.41 59.80 65.21
C ASN A 613 28.91 59.98 65.53
N GLU A 614 28.63 59.68 66.81
CA GLU A 614 27.45 59.96 67.63
C GLU A 614 27.15 61.46 67.83
N LYS A 615 25.86 61.86 67.90
CA LYS A 615 25.10 62.30 69.12
C LYS A 615 23.88 63.22 68.83
N SER A 616 22.71 62.75 69.30
CA SER A 616 21.64 63.45 70.07
C SER A 616 20.86 64.70 69.58
N SER A 617 19.51 64.53 69.55
CA SER A 617 18.42 65.44 70.03
C SER A 617 18.15 66.76 69.25
N LYS A 618 16.94 67.34 69.13
CA LYS A 618 15.76 67.40 70.03
C LYS A 618 14.55 68.12 69.34
N ASN A 619 13.34 67.68 69.70
CA ASN A 619 12.02 68.32 69.87
C ASN A 619 11.59 69.70 69.30
N GLU A 620 10.29 69.74 68.97
CA GLU A 620 9.24 70.75 69.28
C GLU A 620 9.65 72.11 69.87
N PHE A 621 9.06 73.21 69.37
CA PHE A 621 7.89 73.87 69.98
C PHE A 621 7.37 75.05 69.14
N GLY A 622 6.04 75.14 68.97
CA GLY A 622 5.36 76.43 69.15
C GLY A 622 4.59 77.08 67.98
N ILE A 623 3.25 77.04 68.07
CA ILE A 623 2.32 78.21 68.15
C ILE A 623 2.19 79.06 66.87
N ASN A 624 1.09 78.95 66.09
CA ASN A 624 -0.28 79.47 66.25
C ASN A 624 -0.55 80.88 65.67
N ASN A 625 -1.65 80.92 64.90
CA ASN A 625 -2.57 82.03 64.56
C ASN A 625 -2.04 83.06 63.52
N SER A 626 -2.78 83.47 62.48
CA SER A 626 -4.23 83.72 62.43
C SER A 626 -4.80 83.84 61.00
N THR A 627 -6.07 83.43 60.87
CA THR A 627 -7.18 84.05 60.11
C THR A 627 -7.30 84.02 58.57
N PHE A 628 -8.50 83.56 58.17
CA PHE A 628 -9.30 83.90 56.98
C PHE A 628 -8.85 83.31 55.62
N SER A 629 -9.69 82.69 54.79
CA SER A 629 -11.15 82.75 54.72
C SER A 629 -11.75 81.48 54.08
N LYS A 630 -12.98 81.20 54.53
CA LYS A 630 -13.91 80.20 54.01
C LYS A 630 -14.31 80.51 52.56
N SER A 631 -14.18 79.55 51.65
CA SER A 631 -15.14 79.38 50.55
C SER A 631 -15.75 77.99 50.67
N ALA A 632 -16.98 77.96 51.16
CA ALA A 632 -17.80 76.77 51.27
C ALA A 632 -18.07 76.18 49.88
N MET A 633 -17.62 74.95 49.64
CA MET A 633 -18.33 74.04 48.75
C MET A 633 -18.88 72.91 49.61
N SER A 634 -20.20 72.84 49.63
CA SER A 634 -21.02 72.05 50.53
C SER A 634 -20.73 70.56 50.44
N LYS A 635 -20.56 69.94 51.61
CA LYS A 635 -20.62 68.48 51.85
C LYS A 635 -22.03 67.87 51.67
N ASN A 636 -22.90 68.46 50.85
CA ASN A 636 -24.30 68.03 50.64
C ASN A 636 -24.62 67.73 49.17
N SER A 637 -23.84 66.88 48.50
CA SER A 637 -24.30 66.36 47.19
C SER A 637 -23.86 64.94 46.85
N MET A 638 -23.40 64.14 47.82
CA MET A 638 -23.14 62.70 47.63
C MET A 638 -23.82 61.81 48.67
N TYR A 639 -24.79 62.35 49.41
CA TYR A 639 -25.60 61.60 50.38
C TYR A 639 -27.11 61.61 50.07
N ASP A 640 -27.51 62.14 48.91
CA ASP A 640 -28.92 62.24 48.50
C ASP A 640 -29.34 61.37 47.31
N ASN A 641 -28.53 60.37 46.92
CA ASN A 641 -29.04 59.19 46.17
C ASN A 641 -29.04 57.93 47.07
N LYS A 642 -29.50 58.08 48.32
CA LYS A 642 -29.87 56.92 49.16
C LYS A 642 -30.93 56.05 48.49
N GLU A 643 -31.73 56.60 47.58
CA GLU A 643 -32.63 55.81 46.75
C GLU A 643 -31.87 54.93 45.74
N ASP A 644 -30.90 55.44 44.98
CA ASP A 644 -30.18 54.62 43.99
C ASP A 644 -29.35 53.49 44.62
N ASN A 645 -28.72 53.72 45.78
CA ASN A 645 -28.00 52.67 46.49
C ASN A 645 -28.95 51.57 47.00
N LYS A 646 -30.16 51.93 47.42
CA LYS A 646 -31.18 50.94 47.82
C LYS A 646 -31.68 50.14 46.62
N THR A 647 -31.83 50.77 45.45
CA THR A 647 -32.21 50.11 44.20
C THR A 647 -31.11 49.17 43.69
N TYR A 648 -29.84 49.58 43.78
CA TYR A 648 -28.69 48.76 43.40
C TYR A 648 -28.49 47.57 44.34
N LEU A 649 -28.55 47.79 45.66
CA LEU A 649 -28.49 46.70 46.65
C LEU A 649 -29.67 45.73 46.49
N LYS A 650 -30.87 46.22 46.15
CA LYS A 650 -32.04 45.38 45.83
C LYS A 650 -31.84 44.57 44.54
N LYS A 651 -31.11 45.12 43.56
CA LYS A 651 -30.75 44.42 42.32
C LYS A 651 -29.71 43.33 42.58
N ILE A 652 -28.66 43.63 43.35
CA ILE A 652 -27.67 42.63 43.78
C ILE A 652 -28.32 41.53 44.61
N SER A 653 -29.17 41.88 45.60
CA SER A 653 -29.85 40.87 46.41
C SER A 653 -30.76 39.99 45.56
N LYS A 654 -31.40 40.55 44.53
CA LYS A 654 -32.20 39.79 43.56
C LYS A 654 -31.33 38.85 42.71
N SER A 655 -30.19 39.31 42.19
CA SER A 655 -29.23 38.45 41.48
C SER A 655 -28.66 37.35 42.37
N ILE A 656 -28.39 37.63 43.65
CA ILE A 656 -27.94 36.61 44.62
C ILE A 656 -29.03 35.55 44.86
N ILE A 657 -30.29 35.97 45.00
CA ILE A 657 -31.44 35.04 45.11
C ILE A 657 -31.57 34.19 43.85
N ASN A 658 -31.42 34.79 42.66
CA ASN A 658 -31.44 34.05 41.39
C ASN A 658 -30.32 33.00 41.32
N VAL A 659 -29.11 33.37 41.74
CA VAL A 659 -27.97 32.44 41.81
C VAL A 659 -28.24 31.29 42.77
N HIS A 660 -28.79 31.57 43.96
CA HIS A 660 -29.16 30.51 44.91
C HIS A 660 -30.27 29.62 44.37
N SER A 661 -31.26 30.17 43.66
CA SER A 661 -32.28 29.39 42.96
C SER A 661 -31.65 28.47 41.92
N LEU A 662 -30.77 29.01 41.06
CA LEU A 662 -30.10 28.26 40.01
C LEU A 662 -29.24 27.12 40.58
N ILE A 663 -28.46 27.36 41.64
CA ILE A 663 -27.66 26.31 42.30
C ILE A 663 -28.57 25.23 42.88
N THR A 664 -29.71 25.62 43.46
CA THR A 664 -30.68 24.69 44.04
C THR A 664 -31.35 23.84 42.95
N GLU A 665 -31.73 24.45 41.83
CA GLU A 665 -32.28 23.77 40.65
C GLU A 665 -31.27 22.76 40.07
N ILE A 666 -30.02 23.17 39.88
CA ILE A 666 -28.94 22.27 39.41
C ILE A 666 -28.74 21.11 40.38
N ALA A 667 -28.73 21.36 41.69
CA ALA A 667 -28.58 20.30 42.70
C ALA A 667 -29.76 19.31 42.69
N ILE A 668 -30.99 19.79 42.50
CA ILE A 668 -32.19 18.94 42.38
C ILE A 668 -32.10 18.10 41.11
N VAL A 669 -31.78 18.71 39.96
CA VAL A 669 -31.64 18.01 38.67
C VAL A 669 -30.56 16.93 38.76
N TYR A 670 -29.38 17.25 39.29
CA TYR A 670 -28.31 16.28 39.50
C TYR A 670 -28.77 15.10 40.36
N SER A 671 -29.45 15.38 41.48
CA SER A 671 -29.96 14.35 42.38
C SER A 671 -30.98 13.44 41.68
N LEU A 672 -31.89 14.02 40.89
CA LEU A 672 -32.89 13.26 40.12
C LEU A 672 -32.24 12.39 39.05
N VAL A 673 -31.22 12.89 38.35
CA VAL A 673 -30.47 12.11 37.35
C VAL A 673 -29.75 10.93 38.01
N VAL A 674 -29.06 11.15 39.14
CA VAL A 674 -28.39 10.06 39.88
C VAL A 674 -29.40 9.01 40.34
N ILE A 675 -30.55 9.42 40.88
CA ILE A 675 -31.62 8.49 41.27
C ILE A 675 -32.15 7.72 40.06
N SER A 676 -32.37 8.38 38.92
CA SER A 676 -32.84 7.73 37.69
C SER A 676 -31.83 6.70 37.15
N LEU A 677 -30.53 7.00 37.21
CA LEU A 677 -29.46 6.06 36.85
C LEU A 677 -29.49 4.83 37.76
N ILE A 678 -29.58 5.03 39.07
CA ILE A 678 -29.71 3.94 40.05
C ILE A 678 -30.96 3.08 39.74
N MET A 679 -32.10 3.70 39.44
CA MET A 679 -33.35 2.99 39.13
C MET A 679 -33.29 2.23 37.81
N LEU A 680 -32.72 2.81 36.74
CA LEU A 680 -32.48 2.13 35.47
C LEU A 680 -31.59 0.92 35.66
N ILE A 681 -30.52 1.07 36.44
CA ILE A 681 -29.59 -0.01 36.74
C ILE A 681 -30.29 -1.12 37.51
N ILE A 682 -31.05 -0.80 38.56
CA ILE A 682 -31.83 -1.80 39.32
C ILE A 682 -32.82 -2.52 38.38
N PHE A 683 -33.50 -1.77 37.52
CA PHE A 683 -34.45 -2.32 36.56
C PHE A 683 -33.79 -3.29 35.56
N PHE A 684 -32.62 -2.95 35.02
CA PHE A 684 -31.88 -3.82 34.10
C PHE A 684 -31.20 -4.99 34.82
N GLY A 685 -30.74 -4.82 36.06
CA GLY A 685 -30.15 -5.88 36.87
C GLY A 685 -31.13 -6.97 37.28
N ILE A 686 -32.41 -6.61 37.50
CA ILE A 686 -33.48 -7.57 37.83
C ILE A 686 -33.95 -8.35 36.59
N LYS A 687 -33.84 -7.76 35.39
CA LYS A 687 -34.34 -8.37 34.16
C LYS A 687 -33.30 -9.32 33.56
N LYS A 688 -33.39 -10.62 33.88
CA LYS A 688 -32.58 -11.67 33.21
C LYS A 688 -32.67 -11.48 31.68
N PRO A 689 -31.55 -11.39 30.95
CA PRO A 689 -31.59 -11.11 29.53
C PRO A 689 -32.28 -12.25 28.79
N LYS A 690 -33.53 -12.03 28.37
CA LYS A 690 -34.13 -12.83 27.31
C LYS A 690 -33.44 -12.40 26.01
N LYS A 691 -32.79 -13.36 25.34
CA LYS A 691 -32.24 -13.17 23.98
C LYS A 691 -33.29 -12.49 23.11
N LYS A 692 -33.04 -11.24 22.69
CA LYS A 692 -33.78 -10.63 21.60
C LYS A 692 -32.89 -9.73 20.74
N THR A 693 -32.96 -10.06 19.46
CA THR A 693 -33.05 -9.24 18.24
C THR A 693 -32.76 -7.75 18.34
N GLU A 694 -31.98 -7.34 17.34
CA GLU A 694 -31.59 -6.00 16.89
C GLU A 694 -32.65 -4.93 17.17
N LEU A 695 -32.19 -3.83 17.78
CA LEU A 695 -32.95 -2.62 18.06
C LEU A 695 -32.47 -1.57 17.05
N ASP A 696 -33.39 -1.00 16.28
CA ASP A 696 -33.12 0.08 15.34
C ASP A 696 -32.79 1.38 16.10
N ASP A 697 -31.66 1.99 15.72
CA ASP A 697 -31.16 3.26 16.25
C ASP A 697 -31.79 4.43 15.50
N GLU A 698 -32.86 5.01 16.07
CA GLU A 698 -33.35 6.31 15.62
C GLU A 698 -33.97 7.03 16.83
N LEU A 699 -33.25 8.01 17.41
CA LEU A 699 -33.73 9.13 18.25
C LEU A 699 -32.64 9.63 19.21
N ILE A 700 -31.76 10.56 18.80
CA ILE A 700 -31.28 11.68 19.65
C ILE A 700 -30.80 12.81 18.73
N GLU A 701 -31.65 13.77 18.42
CA GLU A 701 -31.22 15.04 17.78
C GLU A 701 -32.15 16.19 18.14
N ILE A 702 -32.21 16.62 19.41
CA ILE A 702 -32.82 17.89 19.83
C ILE A 702 -32.06 18.44 21.06
N GLU A 703 -31.71 19.74 21.06
CA GLU A 703 -31.26 20.62 22.19
C GLU A 703 -29.84 21.29 22.13
N ASN A 704 -29.09 21.28 21.03
CA ASN A 704 -27.80 22.02 20.98
C ASN A 704 -27.92 23.54 20.73
N ASP A 705 -28.93 24.02 19.99
CA ASP A 705 -28.97 25.41 19.52
C ASP A 705 -29.21 26.46 20.62
N ARG A 706 -29.83 26.08 21.75
CA ARG A 706 -30.16 27.02 22.83
C ARG A 706 -28.94 27.39 23.68
N TYR A 707 -27.98 26.48 23.83
CA TYR A 707 -26.77 26.70 24.62
C TYR A 707 -25.76 27.64 23.94
N GLU A 708 -25.68 27.61 22.60
CA GLU A 708 -24.72 28.46 21.87
C GLU A 708 -25.04 29.96 22.01
N GLN A 709 -26.33 30.31 22.11
CA GLN A 709 -26.79 31.70 22.24
C GLN A 709 -26.46 32.30 23.61
N GLU A 710 -26.57 31.52 24.69
CA GLU A 710 -26.25 32.00 26.05
C GLU A 710 -24.73 32.15 26.27
N ILE A 711 -23.90 31.32 25.64
CA ILE A 711 -22.43 31.42 25.76
C ILE A 711 -21.89 32.68 25.07
N LYS A 712 -22.48 33.11 23.95
CA LYS A 712 -22.08 34.37 23.27
C LYS A 712 -22.36 35.62 24.12
N LEU A 713 -23.37 35.59 24.98
CA LEU A 713 -23.66 36.70 25.90
C LEU A 713 -22.57 36.87 26.97
N ILE A 714 -21.98 35.77 27.45
CA ILE A 714 -20.93 35.77 28.49
C ILE A 714 -19.66 36.48 28.02
N TRP A 715 -19.33 36.39 26.73
CA TRP A 715 -18.09 36.94 26.18
C TRP A 715 -18.04 38.47 26.16
N ASN A 716 -19.18 39.14 26.35
CA ASN A 716 -19.29 40.60 26.36
C ASN A 716 -19.13 41.24 27.77
N TYR A 717 -18.90 40.45 28.82
CA TYR A 717 -18.70 40.95 30.20
C TYR A 717 -17.20 41.08 30.56
N SER A 718 -16.73 42.23 31.06
CA SER A 718 -15.29 42.46 31.39
C SER A 718 -14.84 41.93 32.74
N TYR A 719 -15.77 41.57 33.63
CA TYR A 719 -15.47 41.18 35.01
C TYR A 719 -15.91 39.75 35.34
N VAL A 720 -16.18 38.93 34.32
CA VAL A 720 -16.26 37.49 34.49
C VAL A 720 -14.84 37.00 34.80
N PHE A 721 -14.67 36.24 35.89
CA PHE A 721 -13.35 35.68 36.26
C PHE A 721 -12.72 35.05 35.02
N LYS A 722 -11.45 35.39 34.70
CA LYS A 722 -10.72 34.82 33.54
C LYS A 722 -10.85 33.29 33.50
N CYS A 723 -10.86 32.65 34.67
CA CYS A 723 -11.12 31.23 34.84
C CYS A 723 -12.47 30.78 34.25
N THR A 724 -13.57 31.50 34.47
CA THR A 724 -14.89 31.16 33.92
C THR A 724 -14.89 31.21 32.39
N LYS A 725 -14.18 32.17 31.78
CA LYS A 725 -14.04 32.25 30.32
C LYS A 725 -13.27 31.05 29.75
N TYR A 726 -12.16 30.66 30.39
CA TYR A 726 -11.39 29.47 30.00
C TYR A 726 -12.16 28.17 30.24
N ILE A 727 -12.90 28.07 31.34
CA ILE A 727 -13.80 26.96 31.62
C ILE A 727 -14.83 26.82 30.51
N SER A 728 -15.48 27.92 30.11
CA SER A 728 -16.45 27.93 29.00
C SER A 728 -15.83 27.43 27.69
N TYR A 729 -14.59 27.84 27.37
CA TYR A 729 -13.87 27.33 26.19
C TYR A 729 -13.59 25.83 26.29
N CYS A 730 -13.12 25.34 27.43
CA CYS A 730 -12.86 23.92 27.64
C CYS A 730 -14.16 23.09 27.53
N THR A 731 -15.28 23.56 28.10
CA THR A 731 -16.57 22.88 27.96
C THR A 731 -17.08 22.87 26.51
N LEU A 732 -16.93 23.96 25.76
CA LEU A 732 -17.29 24.00 24.34
C LEU A 732 -16.46 23.02 23.50
N ILE A 733 -15.14 23.01 23.70
CA ILE A 733 -14.23 22.08 23.02
C ILE A 733 -14.61 20.64 23.37
N TRP A 734 -14.92 20.36 24.63
CA TRP A 734 -15.27 19.02 25.07
C TRP A 734 -16.63 18.55 24.53
N ILE A 735 -17.65 19.40 24.52
CA ILE A 735 -18.97 19.10 23.93
C ILE A 735 -18.85 18.89 22.43
N ALA A 736 -18.06 19.70 21.72
CA ALA A 736 -17.86 19.57 20.28
C ALA A 736 -17.07 18.30 19.91
N ILE A 737 -16.00 17.99 20.65
CA ILE A 737 -15.06 16.92 20.27
C ILE A 737 -15.43 15.57 20.91
N GLY A 738 -16.13 15.55 22.05
CA GLY A 738 -16.47 14.33 22.79
C GLY A 738 -17.25 13.30 21.95
N PRO A 739 -18.37 13.67 21.31
CA PRO A 739 -19.10 12.80 20.39
C PRO A 739 -18.24 12.34 19.21
N LEU A 740 -17.42 13.23 18.63
CA LEU A 740 -16.49 12.89 17.55
C LEU A 740 -15.45 11.84 17.98
N PHE A 741 -14.94 11.92 19.21
CA PHE A 741 -13.98 10.94 19.74
C PHE A 741 -14.65 9.57 19.97
N ASN A 742 -15.90 9.56 20.44
CA ASN A 742 -16.68 8.33 20.57
C ASN A 742 -17.03 7.74 19.20
N ILE A 743 -17.38 8.57 18.21
CA ILE A 743 -17.62 8.11 16.83
C ILE A 743 -16.32 7.59 16.22
N ALA A 744 -15.19 8.27 16.40
CA ALA A 744 -13.89 7.82 15.90
C ALA A 744 -13.45 6.51 16.55
N SER A 745 -13.63 6.37 17.87
CA SER A 745 -13.39 5.13 18.59
C SER A 745 -14.33 4.02 18.13
N PHE A 746 -15.63 4.32 17.98
CA PHE A 746 -16.62 3.39 17.45
C PHE A 746 -16.27 2.95 16.03
N VAL A 747 -15.91 3.87 15.12
CA VAL A 747 -15.52 3.55 13.73
C VAL A 747 -14.21 2.77 13.68
N ALA A 748 -13.23 3.08 14.53
CA ALA A 748 -11.99 2.31 14.64
C ALA A 748 -12.27 0.87 15.12
N ILE A 749 -13.14 0.72 16.12
CA ILE A 749 -13.58 -0.58 16.65
C ILE A 749 -14.49 -1.29 15.63
N TYR A 750 -15.34 -0.57 14.89
CA TYR A 750 -16.26 -1.11 13.89
C TYR A 750 -15.52 -1.64 12.66
N LYS A 751 -14.43 -0.97 12.24
CA LYS A 751 -13.50 -1.49 11.24
C LYS A 751 -12.83 -2.79 11.70
N GLN A 752 -12.53 -2.93 12.99
CA GLN A 752 -12.04 -4.20 13.55
C GLN A 752 -13.14 -5.26 13.72
N ARG A 753 -14.40 -4.84 13.92
CA ARG A 753 -15.58 -5.72 14.10
C ARG A 753 -15.94 -6.54 12.85
N ASN A 754 -15.51 -6.12 11.66
CA ASN A 754 -15.65 -6.91 10.43
C ASN A 754 -14.47 -7.84 10.16
N SER A 755 -13.45 -7.86 11.01
CA SER A 755 -12.37 -8.85 10.90
C SER A 755 -12.85 -10.19 11.46
N MET A 756 -12.89 -11.21 10.59
CA MET A 756 -13.34 -12.57 10.91
C MET A 756 -12.50 -13.23 12.01
N ILE A 757 -11.26 -12.76 12.21
CA ILE A 757 -10.27 -13.27 13.17
C ILE A 757 -10.78 -13.18 14.62
N TYR A 758 -11.63 -12.21 14.95
CA TYR A 758 -12.13 -12.03 16.32
C TYR A 758 -13.38 -12.85 16.65
N TYR A 759 -14.08 -13.39 15.65
CA TYR A 759 -15.38 -14.06 15.84
C TYR A 759 -15.36 -15.56 15.58
N PHE A 760 -14.45 -16.03 14.74
CA PHE A 760 -14.35 -17.44 14.37
C PHE A 760 -13.00 -17.99 14.83
N ASN A 761 -13.03 -18.82 15.87
CA ASN A 761 -11.86 -19.59 16.27
C ASN A 761 -11.81 -20.88 15.43
N SER A 762 -11.07 -20.86 14.33
CA SER A 762 -10.85 -22.05 13.50
C SER A 762 -9.70 -22.86 14.06
N THR A 763 -10.01 -23.85 14.89
CA THR A 763 -9.01 -24.82 15.34
C THR A 763 -8.97 -25.97 14.35
N GLN A 764 -7.94 -26.03 13.50
CA GLN A 764 -7.69 -27.23 12.72
C GLN A 764 -7.01 -28.28 13.61
N TYR A 765 -7.53 -29.50 13.55
CA TYR A 765 -6.97 -30.64 14.26
C TYR A 765 -6.06 -31.40 13.31
N GLU A 766 -4.79 -31.63 13.67
CA GLU A 766 -3.94 -32.56 12.93
C GLU A 766 -4.58 -33.97 12.89
N GLN A 767 -4.38 -34.70 11.79
CA GLN A 767 -4.78 -36.10 11.70
C GLN A 767 -4.03 -36.87 12.78
N CYS A 768 -4.74 -37.55 13.67
CA CYS A 768 -4.08 -38.35 14.69
C CYS A 768 -3.33 -39.49 14.01
N PHE A 769 -2.01 -39.54 14.20
CA PHE A 769 -1.16 -40.54 13.55
C PHE A 769 -1.56 -41.98 13.90
N VAL A 770 -2.04 -42.20 15.13
CA VAL A 770 -2.44 -43.52 15.64
C VAL A 770 -3.73 -44.03 14.99
N HIS A 771 -4.76 -43.18 14.91
CA HIS A 771 -6.08 -43.59 14.43
C HIS A 771 -6.37 -43.17 12.98
N LYS A 772 -5.42 -42.49 12.33
CA LYS A 772 -5.59 -41.81 11.03
C LYS A 772 -6.90 -41.02 10.95
N SER A 773 -7.32 -40.40 12.06
CA SER A 773 -8.60 -39.72 12.20
C SER A 773 -8.46 -38.29 12.71
N PHE A 774 -9.24 -37.38 12.12
CA PHE A 774 -9.35 -35.99 12.54
C PHE A 774 -10.22 -35.82 13.80
N THR A 775 -11.02 -36.82 14.19
CA THR A 775 -12.05 -36.71 15.24
C THR A 775 -11.79 -37.54 16.50
N CYS A 776 -10.63 -38.19 16.66
CA CYS A 776 -10.38 -39.01 17.84
C CYS A 776 -9.97 -38.17 19.08
N ASN A 777 -10.30 -38.65 20.28
CA ASN A 777 -10.08 -37.99 21.59
C ASN A 777 -8.62 -37.95 22.08
N CYS A 778 -7.63 -38.11 21.20
CA CYS A 778 -6.22 -37.98 21.60
C CYS A 778 -5.87 -36.50 21.82
N LYS A 779 -4.96 -36.17 22.76
CA LYS A 779 -4.49 -34.78 22.96
C LYS A 779 -3.78 -34.28 21.69
N LYS A 780 -4.45 -33.46 20.90
CA LYS A 780 -3.93 -32.86 19.67
C LYS A 780 -3.39 -31.45 19.94
N LYS A 781 -2.36 -31.03 19.19
CA LYS A 781 -1.99 -29.62 19.06
C LYS A 781 -3.00 -28.94 18.16
N THR A 782 -3.54 -27.81 18.60
CA THR A 782 -4.34 -26.91 17.76
C THR A 782 -3.40 -26.02 16.98
N ILE A 783 -3.51 -26.03 15.65
CA ILE A 783 -2.88 -25.02 14.79
C ILE A 783 -3.94 -23.92 14.60
N GLU A 784 -3.55 -22.66 14.75
CA GLU A 784 -4.40 -21.52 14.40
C GLU A 784 -4.73 -21.60 12.91
N GLY A 785 -6.01 -21.78 12.58
CA GLY A 785 -6.45 -22.08 11.23
C GLY A 785 -6.28 -20.93 10.25
N GLU A 786 -6.00 -21.27 8.99
CA GLU A 786 -5.84 -20.33 7.89
C GLU A 786 -7.12 -19.51 7.66
N GLU A 787 -6.97 -18.19 7.58
CA GLU A 787 -8.02 -17.19 7.31
C GLU A 787 -8.88 -17.56 6.07
N GLU A 788 -8.27 -18.26 5.12
CA GLU A 788 -8.89 -18.75 3.90
C GLU A 788 -9.96 -19.83 4.14
N THR A 789 -9.77 -20.71 5.13
CA THR A 789 -10.75 -21.76 5.47
C THR A 789 -12.03 -21.15 6.05
N VAL A 790 -11.89 -20.16 6.93
CA VAL A 790 -13.03 -19.41 7.51
C VAL A 790 -13.77 -18.62 6.43
N LYS A 791 -13.01 -17.99 5.52
CA LYS A 791 -13.55 -17.24 4.38
C LYS A 791 -14.36 -18.16 3.44
N ASN A 792 -13.87 -19.37 3.17
CA ASN A 792 -14.56 -20.37 2.38
C ASN A 792 -15.86 -20.85 3.06
N TYR A 793 -15.84 -21.11 4.37
CA TYR A 793 -17.04 -21.45 5.13
C TYR A 793 -18.10 -20.33 5.11
N ILE A 794 -17.69 -19.07 5.24
CA ILE A 794 -18.61 -17.93 5.18
C ILE A 794 -19.21 -17.77 3.78
N ASN A 795 -18.42 -17.99 2.72
CA ASN A 795 -18.92 -17.97 1.36
C ASN A 795 -19.94 -19.09 1.12
N ILE A 796 -19.68 -20.30 1.64
CA ILE A 796 -20.63 -21.42 1.61
C ILE A 796 -21.91 -21.05 2.37
N TYR A 797 -21.80 -20.48 3.56
CA TYR A 797 -22.96 -20.06 4.36
C TYR A 797 -23.79 -18.99 3.62
N LYS A 798 -23.14 -17.96 3.05
CA LYS A 798 -23.79 -16.93 2.23
C LYS A 798 -24.49 -17.52 1.00
N TYR A 799 -23.86 -18.50 0.35
CA TYR A 799 -24.45 -19.22 -0.78
C TYR A 799 -25.65 -20.09 -0.35
N CYS A 800 -25.51 -20.83 0.75
CA CYS A 800 -26.56 -21.67 1.31
C CYS A 800 -27.79 -20.87 1.76
N ASN A 801 -27.59 -19.65 2.24
CA ASN A 801 -28.65 -18.73 2.66
C ASN A 801 -29.34 -17.99 1.50
N LYS A 802 -28.82 -18.03 0.28
CA LYS A 802 -29.54 -17.50 -0.89
C LYS A 802 -30.66 -18.46 -1.28
N ILE A 803 -31.90 -17.96 -1.17
CA ILE A 803 -33.16 -18.66 -1.49
C ILE A 803 -33.59 -18.33 -2.93
N PHE A 804 -33.31 -17.11 -3.38
CA PHE A 804 -33.60 -16.61 -4.73
C PHE A 804 -32.33 -16.05 -5.36
N VAL A 805 -32.13 -16.33 -6.65
CA VAL A 805 -31.05 -15.75 -7.45
C VAL A 805 -31.67 -15.13 -8.71
N PHE A 806 -31.33 -13.87 -8.96
CA PHE A 806 -31.74 -13.17 -10.17
C PHE A 806 -30.60 -13.24 -11.17
N SER A 807 -30.79 -13.94 -12.28
CA SER A 807 -29.81 -14.04 -13.37
C SER A 807 -30.57 -14.10 -14.70
N ASP A 808 -30.02 -13.49 -15.75
CA ASP A 808 -30.61 -13.43 -17.09
C ASP A 808 -32.03 -12.83 -17.11
N GLY A 809 -32.30 -11.83 -16.27
CA GLY A 809 -33.61 -11.16 -16.20
C GLY A 809 -34.73 -11.96 -15.53
N HIS A 810 -34.44 -13.13 -14.95
CA HIS A 810 -35.43 -13.98 -14.29
C HIS A 810 -35.07 -14.29 -12.83
N LEU A 811 -36.08 -14.26 -11.95
CA LEU A 811 -35.97 -14.68 -10.55
C LEU A 811 -36.04 -16.21 -10.48
N ARG A 812 -34.95 -16.88 -10.12
CA ARG A 812 -34.89 -18.34 -9.95
C ARG A 812 -34.85 -18.71 -8.47
N TYR A 813 -35.77 -19.56 -8.03
CA TYR A 813 -35.78 -20.16 -6.68
C TYR A 813 -34.86 -21.39 -6.65
N ILE A 814 -33.89 -21.42 -5.72
CA ILE A 814 -32.97 -22.55 -5.60
C ILE A 814 -33.55 -23.58 -4.62
N ASN A 815 -34.09 -24.68 -5.15
CA ASN A 815 -34.65 -25.76 -4.35
C ASN A 815 -33.58 -26.44 -3.48
N LYS A 816 -33.80 -26.49 -2.15
CA LYS A 816 -32.92 -27.10 -1.14
C LYS A 816 -32.52 -28.55 -1.44
N GLN A 817 -33.37 -29.35 -2.09
CA GLN A 817 -33.06 -30.76 -2.35
C GLN A 817 -31.92 -30.97 -3.37
N LYS A 818 -31.68 -30.00 -4.27
CA LYS A 818 -30.53 -30.05 -5.20
C LYS A 818 -29.20 -29.60 -4.57
N LYS A 819 -29.22 -29.00 -3.37
CA LYS A 819 -28.00 -28.55 -2.66
C LYS A 819 -27.16 -29.70 -2.10
N ASN A 820 -27.76 -30.89 -1.87
CA ASN A 820 -27.08 -32.07 -1.33
C ASN A 820 -26.25 -32.87 -2.36
N LEU A 821 -26.23 -32.46 -3.64
CA LEU A 821 -25.48 -33.16 -4.70
C LEU A 821 -24.04 -32.66 -4.87
N MET A 822 -23.64 -31.57 -4.21
CA MET A 822 -22.25 -31.15 -4.22
C MET A 822 -21.47 -31.89 -3.12
N LYS A 823 -20.86 -33.02 -3.49
CA LYS A 823 -19.76 -33.61 -2.71
C LYS A 823 -18.55 -32.69 -2.86
N PHE A 824 -18.37 -31.78 -1.90
CA PHE A 824 -17.07 -31.15 -1.72
C PHE A 824 -16.28 -31.96 -0.69
N ILE A 825 -15.08 -32.36 -1.07
CA ILE A 825 -14.09 -32.88 -0.12
C ILE A 825 -13.50 -31.64 0.54
N ILE A 826 -13.78 -31.46 1.84
CA ILE A 826 -13.13 -30.46 2.70
C ILE A 826 -11.83 -31.06 3.22
#